data_AF-A0AAJ0HXW0-F1
#
_entry.id   AF-A0AAJ0HXW0-F1
#
_cell.length_a   1.000
_cell.length_b   1.000
_cell.length_c   1.000
_cell.angle_alpha   90.00
_cell.angle_beta   90.00
_cell.angle_gamma   90.00
#
_symmetry.space_group_name_H-M   'P 1'
#
loop_
_entity.id
_entity.type
_entity.pdbx_description
1 polymer ?
#
loop_
_entity_poly.entity_id
_entity_poly.type
_entity_poly.pdbx_seq_one_letter_code
_entity_poly.pdbx_strand_id
1 'polypeptide(L)'
;MQTSQKDQYQHFVPQFLLRNFAHPYRPKGVRKRGKTKDENGLHYGESVVRSLDLAADPPVICEKPVKRILGQMNMYEDASKSSPQEKRVEEMLGRLESQVSVVFRKIVEAHEKWAGGNAMEKGTLAEMCLARSERDLIRKFLFILKYRGSGFHRRFYHDTAEDYDSNDKELLREYMAEKGYQRPMDVWYDNIKAIIDLEMDPGCEWIRELPKRMYPDDAMWFYTHTELYYMAICTPAEPDGEFVLTDASYGVFEGPSTFARDIRTGRVEPTAHTPFHMFAPVSPKLMIVLRSSVFPDPLEDADEQVKILRSIRRMLAVDMVYGGEVKGLLSDLPVAKARNSYTRVVGGRLQRMGGYDGARKTEHKFYFPIFQIGSEHVNTINGVLLDNCGTCTSIVFGNTAVFAKTLEWFLTCPTRFGKVMSGVEGDGRSEALEKMEAISRHLGSTKATVQDHLNPPDMLGYDEYMHAHTELHRDWKKITFLEDQDQTGRMWILRVKIDSWSHGVEESIRQRNRDLLNEAYRRLPPRRYLLFVKLCRGVIVYGLSIADCDPDRVLSGPEDAIARGKYQARIQEIEEVARQTQLEILRTRQHETNEYRLPGSWPTMASFLDEGERVELLTRRAVRIRFKLVLKEKVERGVLDSLEKSLFDFAYPTPPQDWHL
;
A
#
# COMPACT_ATOMS: atom_id res chain seq x y z
N MET A 1 -19.75 -26.79 39.21
CA MET A 1 -20.01 -27.38 37.89
C MET A 1 -19.43 -26.44 36.83
N GLN A 2 -18.28 -26.76 36.27
CA GLN A 2 -17.76 -26.07 35.09
C GLN A 2 -18.74 -26.35 33.94
N THR A 3 -19.41 -25.33 33.42
CA THR A 3 -20.12 -25.43 32.15
C THR A 3 -19.10 -25.81 31.09
N SER A 4 -19.16 -27.04 30.58
CA SER A 4 -18.48 -27.43 29.35
C SER A 4 -18.86 -26.39 28.29
N GLN A 5 -17.88 -25.57 27.91
CA GLN A 5 -18.04 -24.61 26.83
C GLN A 5 -18.17 -25.45 25.55
N LYS A 6 -19.20 -25.15 24.76
CA LYS A 6 -19.55 -25.92 23.57
C LYS A 6 -18.67 -25.43 22.43
N ASP A 7 -17.94 -26.35 21.80
CA ASP A 7 -17.05 -26.01 20.68
C ASP A 7 -17.79 -25.16 19.61
N GLN A 8 -17.20 -24.02 19.27
CA GLN A 8 -17.73 -23.06 18.32
C GLN A 8 -16.86 -23.05 17.06
N TYR A 9 -17.49 -22.94 15.89
CA TYR A 9 -16.78 -22.75 14.63
C TYR A 9 -16.88 -21.29 14.22
N GLN A 10 -15.74 -20.61 14.15
CA GLN A 10 -15.66 -19.21 13.78
C GLN A 10 -15.20 -19.10 12.33
N HIS A 11 -15.91 -18.27 11.56
CA HIS A 11 -15.70 -18.11 10.14
C HIS A 11 -14.70 -17.00 9.84
N PHE A 12 -13.63 -17.30 9.08
CA PHE A 12 -12.82 -16.26 8.45
C PHE A 12 -13.67 -15.51 7.42
N VAL A 13 -14.37 -16.27 6.56
CA VAL A 13 -15.34 -15.73 5.60
C VAL A 13 -16.77 -15.93 6.13
N PRO A 14 -17.50 -14.84 6.46
CA PRO A 14 -18.80 -14.95 7.08
C PRO A 14 -19.83 -15.73 6.25
N GLN A 15 -20.73 -16.41 6.95
CA GLN A 15 -21.75 -17.26 6.32
C GLN A 15 -22.64 -16.52 5.33
N PHE A 16 -22.93 -15.23 5.55
CA PHE A 16 -23.78 -14.48 4.61
C PHE A 16 -23.11 -14.28 3.24
N LEU A 17 -21.77 -14.22 3.18
CA LEU A 17 -21.01 -14.18 1.93
C LEU A 17 -20.91 -15.58 1.32
N LEU A 18 -20.61 -16.60 2.14
CA LEU A 18 -20.59 -18.00 1.69
C LEU A 18 -21.90 -18.45 1.04
N ARG A 19 -23.04 -17.97 1.55
CA ARG A 19 -24.37 -18.27 0.98
C ARG A 19 -24.52 -17.81 -0.47
N ASN A 20 -23.77 -16.80 -0.91
CA ASN A 20 -23.79 -16.35 -2.30
C ASN A 20 -23.06 -17.32 -3.25
N PHE A 21 -22.27 -18.26 -2.71
CA PHE A 21 -21.62 -19.34 -3.44
C PHE A 21 -22.36 -20.68 -3.28
N ALA A 22 -23.38 -20.72 -2.43
CA ALA A 22 -23.99 -21.96 -1.99
C ALA A 22 -25.12 -22.42 -2.91
N HIS A 23 -25.35 -23.73 -2.91
CA HIS A 23 -26.49 -24.38 -3.54
C HIS A 23 -27.11 -25.41 -2.58
N PRO A 24 -28.38 -25.80 -2.80
CA PRO A 24 -29.00 -26.85 -2.00
C PRO A 24 -28.40 -28.21 -2.32
N TYR A 25 -27.97 -28.95 -1.30
CA TYR A 25 -27.41 -30.28 -1.45
C TYR A 25 -28.43 -31.26 -2.06
N ARG A 26 -27.99 -32.02 -3.07
CA ARG A 26 -28.81 -33.03 -3.78
C ARG A 26 -27.98 -34.30 -4.01
N PRO A 27 -28.09 -35.32 -3.14
CA PRO A 27 -27.36 -36.57 -3.30
C PRO A 27 -27.75 -37.26 -4.62
N LYS A 28 -26.75 -37.81 -5.32
CA LYS A 28 -26.98 -38.57 -6.55
C LYS A 28 -27.72 -39.87 -6.22
N GLY A 29 -28.79 -40.18 -6.96
CA GLY A 29 -29.48 -41.47 -6.88
C GLY A 29 -30.60 -41.62 -5.84
N VAL A 30 -30.84 -40.64 -4.94
CA VAL A 30 -31.89 -40.75 -3.91
C VAL A 30 -33.10 -39.88 -4.25
N ARG A 31 -34.23 -40.52 -4.60
CA ARG A 31 -35.54 -39.85 -4.77
C ARG A 31 -36.30 -39.74 -3.43
N LYS A 32 -36.42 -38.50 -2.93
CA LYS A 32 -37.36 -37.96 -1.92
C LYS A 32 -37.18 -38.30 -0.42
N ARG A 33 -37.18 -37.19 0.34
CA ARG A 33 -37.69 -36.92 1.71
C ARG A 33 -37.34 -37.92 2.80
N GLY A 34 -36.26 -37.60 3.53
CA GLY A 34 -36.00 -38.08 4.87
C GLY A 34 -34.99 -37.17 5.58
N LYS A 35 -35.05 -37.10 6.92
CA LYS A 35 -34.02 -36.46 7.76
C LYS A 35 -32.71 -37.26 7.82
N THR A 36 -32.57 -38.29 7.00
CA THR A 36 -31.40 -39.17 6.97
C THR A 36 -30.23 -38.43 6.36
N LYS A 37 -29.09 -38.47 7.06
CA LYS A 37 -27.81 -37.99 6.53
C LYS A 37 -27.32 -38.96 5.48
N ASP A 38 -26.59 -38.46 4.49
CA ASP A 38 -25.79 -39.32 3.62
C ASP A 38 -24.54 -39.83 4.36
N GLU A 39 -23.70 -40.59 3.64
CA GLU A 39 -22.42 -41.11 4.13
C GLU A 39 -21.43 -40.01 4.57
N ASN A 40 -21.60 -38.78 4.06
CA ASN A 40 -20.80 -37.60 4.40
C ASN A 40 -21.43 -36.73 5.50
N GLY A 41 -22.55 -37.17 6.09
CA GLY A 41 -23.22 -36.47 7.18
C GLY A 41 -24.12 -35.30 6.73
N LEU A 42 -24.36 -35.12 5.44
CA LEU A 42 -25.14 -34.02 4.83
C LEU A 42 -26.63 -34.35 4.71
N HIS A 43 -27.48 -33.35 4.93
CA HIS A 43 -28.92 -33.48 4.74
C HIS A 43 -29.37 -32.98 3.35
N TYR A 44 -30.36 -33.64 2.75
CA TYR A 44 -31.01 -33.14 1.52
C TYR A 44 -31.49 -31.69 1.71
N GLY A 45 -31.12 -30.81 0.77
CA GLY A 45 -31.47 -29.39 0.82
C GLY A 45 -30.65 -28.54 1.79
N GLU A 46 -29.69 -29.12 2.51
CA GLU A 46 -28.71 -28.37 3.29
C GLU A 46 -27.91 -27.43 2.38
N SER A 47 -27.60 -26.23 2.86
CA SER A 47 -26.84 -25.23 2.10
C SER A 47 -25.35 -25.62 2.11
N VAL A 48 -24.84 -25.98 0.93
CA VAL A 48 -23.46 -26.45 0.72
C VAL A 48 -22.78 -25.61 -0.36
N VAL A 49 -21.45 -25.61 -0.36
CA VAL A 49 -20.62 -25.02 -1.41
C VAL A 49 -19.78 -26.12 -2.06
N ARG A 50 -19.47 -25.97 -3.36
CA ARG A 50 -18.43 -26.81 -3.99
C ARG A 50 -17.08 -26.31 -3.55
N SER A 51 -16.20 -27.23 -3.19
CA SER A 51 -14.87 -26.92 -2.69
C SER A 51 -13.85 -27.91 -3.24
N LEU A 52 -12.67 -27.43 -3.58
CA LEU A 52 -11.45 -28.23 -3.56
C LEU A 52 -10.94 -28.23 -2.12
N ASP A 53 -10.85 -29.41 -1.51
CA ASP A 53 -10.27 -29.61 -0.19
C ASP A 53 -8.75 -29.81 -0.31
N LEU A 54 -7.99 -28.80 0.11
CA LEU A 54 -6.52 -28.83 0.10
C LEU A 54 -5.95 -29.48 1.37
N ALA A 55 -6.77 -29.63 2.42
CA ALA A 55 -6.36 -30.30 3.66
C ALA A 55 -6.46 -31.83 3.56
N ALA A 56 -7.21 -32.35 2.58
CA ALA A 56 -7.27 -33.78 2.29
C ALA A 56 -5.99 -34.26 1.58
N ASP A 57 -5.60 -35.50 1.87
CA ASP A 57 -4.51 -36.19 1.18
C ASP A 57 -4.98 -37.60 0.73
N PRO A 58 -5.19 -37.85 -0.57
CA PRO A 58 -5.01 -36.91 -1.69
C PRO A 58 -6.06 -35.78 -1.69
N PRO A 59 -5.79 -34.64 -2.36
CA PRO A 59 -6.76 -33.55 -2.50
C PRO A 59 -8.02 -34.02 -3.24
N VAL A 60 -9.17 -33.45 -2.92
CA VAL A 60 -10.46 -33.88 -3.48
C VAL A 60 -11.43 -32.72 -3.73
N ILE A 61 -12.23 -32.83 -4.80
CA ILE A 61 -13.39 -31.96 -5.01
C ILE A 61 -14.59 -32.55 -4.27
N CYS A 62 -15.15 -31.78 -3.34
CA CYS A 62 -16.28 -32.19 -2.51
C CYS A 62 -17.30 -31.06 -2.32
N GLU A 63 -18.39 -31.38 -1.64
CA GLU A 63 -19.35 -30.38 -1.17
C GLU A 63 -19.25 -30.26 0.35
N LYS A 64 -19.09 -29.04 0.86
CA LYS A 64 -18.97 -28.76 2.31
C LYS A 64 -20.13 -27.89 2.79
N PRO A 65 -20.67 -28.11 4.01
CA PRO A 65 -21.69 -27.23 4.57
C PRO A 65 -21.17 -25.80 4.75
N VAL A 66 -22.00 -24.81 4.42
CA VAL A 66 -21.68 -23.37 4.66
C VAL A 66 -21.29 -23.11 6.13
N LYS A 67 -21.89 -23.84 7.07
CA LYS A 67 -21.63 -23.72 8.51
C LYS A 67 -20.28 -24.30 8.98
N ARG A 68 -19.53 -25.00 8.11
CA ARG A 68 -18.29 -25.75 8.45
C ARG A 68 -17.22 -25.64 7.35
N ILE A 69 -17.04 -24.44 6.78
CA ILE A 69 -15.98 -24.16 5.79
C ILE A 69 -15.47 -22.73 5.96
N LEU A 70 -14.21 -22.48 5.53
CA LEU A 70 -13.53 -21.19 5.54
C LEU A 70 -13.53 -20.53 6.93
N GLY A 71 -13.15 -21.33 7.92
CA GLY A 71 -13.15 -20.97 9.33
C GLY A 71 -12.38 -22.00 10.15
N GLN A 72 -12.27 -21.75 11.46
CA GLN A 72 -11.51 -22.56 12.39
C GLN A 72 -12.37 -22.88 13.62
N MET A 73 -12.15 -24.05 14.22
CA MET A 73 -12.73 -24.40 15.50
C MET A 73 -12.05 -23.61 16.61
N ASN A 74 -12.86 -23.01 17.49
CA ASN A 74 -12.41 -22.35 18.71
C ASN A 74 -11.30 -21.32 18.43
N MET A 75 -11.42 -20.58 17.33
CA MET A 75 -10.40 -19.62 16.84
C MET A 75 -10.02 -18.56 17.87
N TYR A 76 -11.00 -18.13 18.66
CA TYR A 76 -10.77 -17.16 19.72
C TYR A 76 -10.58 -17.81 21.08
N GLU A 77 -10.75 -19.13 21.22
CA GLU A 77 -10.58 -19.75 22.53
C GLU A 77 -9.13 -20.09 22.78
N ASP A 78 -8.62 -19.65 23.92
CA ASP A 78 -7.37 -20.15 24.45
C ASP A 78 -7.63 -21.41 25.29
N ALA A 79 -7.07 -22.55 24.86
CA ALA A 79 -7.16 -23.82 25.58
C ALA A 79 -6.62 -23.75 27.02
N SER A 80 -5.77 -22.76 27.32
CA SER A 80 -5.22 -22.53 28.66
C SER A 80 -6.12 -21.66 29.55
N LYS A 81 -6.98 -20.78 28.97
CA LYS A 81 -7.86 -19.85 29.70
C LYS A 81 -9.03 -19.38 28.83
N SER A 82 -10.28 -19.76 29.14
CA SER A 82 -11.44 -19.06 28.57
C SER A 82 -11.52 -17.64 29.16
N SER A 83 -11.37 -16.61 28.32
CA SER A 83 -11.51 -15.23 28.76
C SER A 83 -12.87 -14.62 28.36
N PRO A 84 -13.46 -13.73 29.18
CA PRO A 84 -14.65 -12.96 28.80
C PRO A 84 -14.47 -12.09 27.54
N GLN A 85 -13.22 -11.79 27.16
CA GLN A 85 -12.88 -10.94 26.02
C GLN A 85 -13.18 -11.63 24.68
N GLU A 86 -12.95 -12.94 24.59
CA GLU A 86 -13.18 -13.76 23.39
C GLU A 86 -14.66 -13.77 22.99
N LYS A 87 -15.55 -14.05 23.96
CA LYS A 87 -17.01 -14.02 23.74
C LYS A 87 -17.49 -12.65 23.31
N ARG A 88 -16.91 -11.59 23.91
CA ARG A 88 -17.23 -10.21 23.56
C ARG A 88 -16.81 -9.86 22.12
N VAL A 89 -15.64 -10.30 21.67
CA VAL A 89 -15.17 -10.07 20.30
C VAL A 89 -16.10 -10.74 19.30
N GLU A 90 -16.50 -11.99 19.54
CA GLU A 90 -17.45 -12.70 18.67
C GLU A 90 -18.82 -12.02 18.62
N GLU A 91 -19.36 -11.56 19.75
CA GLU A 91 -20.61 -10.78 19.79
C GLU A 91 -20.50 -9.45 19.01
N MET A 92 -19.35 -8.80 19.08
CA MET A 92 -19.07 -7.57 18.34
C MET A 92 -18.99 -7.83 16.83
N LEU A 93 -18.29 -8.90 16.43
CA LEU A 93 -18.21 -9.32 15.03
C LEU A 93 -19.58 -9.72 14.50
N GLY A 94 -20.39 -10.47 15.25
CA GLY A 94 -21.75 -10.83 14.85
C GLY A 94 -22.65 -9.61 14.61
N ARG A 95 -22.53 -8.56 15.44
CA ARG A 95 -23.24 -7.29 15.21
C ARG A 95 -22.76 -6.57 13.96
N LEU A 96 -21.44 -6.49 13.75
CA LEU A 96 -20.88 -5.89 12.53
C LEU A 96 -21.32 -6.64 11.27
N GLU A 97 -21.25 -7.97 11.29
CA GLU A 97 -21.71 -8.83 10.19
C GLU A 97 -23.20 -8.64 9.89
N SER A 98 -24.03 -8.55 10.93
CA SER A 98 -25.46 -8.27 10.77
C SER A 98 -25.70 -6.95 10.04
N GLN A 99 -25.03 -5.87 10.47
CA GLN A 99 -25.14 -4.55 9.85
C GLN A 99 -24.66 -4.56 8.41
N VAL A 100 -23.48 -5.12 8.14
CA VAL A 100 -22.89 -5.10 6.80
C VAL A 100 -23.65 -6.00 5.83
N SER A 101 -24.26 -7.10 6.32
CA SER A 101 -25.01 -8.04 5.47
C SER A 101 -26.19 -7.36 4.76
N VAL A 102 -26.78 -6.33 5.38
CA VAL A 102 -27.85 -5.51 4.78
C VAL A 102 -27.30 -4.75 3.57
N VAL A 103 -26.12 -4.16 3.71
CA VAL A 103 -25.47 -3.40 2.63
C VAL A 103 -25.02 -4.35 1.51
N PHE A 104 -24.39 -5.49 1.83
CA PHE A 104 -24.01 -6.47 0.81
C PHE A 104 -25.20 -7.06 0.07
N ARG A 105 -26.33 -7.29 0.74
CA ARG A 105 -27.57 -7.73 0.09
C ARG A 105 -28.05 -6.69 -0.93
N LYS A 106 -28.00 -5.40 -0.58
CA LYS A 106 -28.30 -4.31 -1.51
C LYS A 106 -27.37 -4.31 -2.73
N ILE A 107 -26.09 -4.64 -2.56
CA ILE A 107 -25.13 -4.81 -3.67
C ILE A 107 -25.53 -5.99 -4.57
N VAL A 108 -25.83 -7.15 -3.99
CA VAL A 108 -26.22 -8.36 -4.73
C VAL A 108 -27.54 -8.16 -5.47
N GLU A 109 -28.57 -7.62 -4.81
CA GLU A 109 -29.87 -7.33 -5.44
C GLU A 109 -29.77 -6.31 -6.57
N ALA A 110 -28.88 -5.31 -6.45
CA ALA A 110 -28.61 -4.35 -7.53
C ALA A 110 -27.97 -5.04 -8.74
N HIS A 111 -27.01 -5.94 -8.51
CA HIS A 111 -26.40 -6.75 -9.55
C HIS A 111 -27.42 -7.69 -10.23
N GLU A 112 -28.27 -8.37 -9.47
CA GLU A 112 -29.30 -9.26 -10.02
C GLU A 112 -30.30 -8.51 -10.91
N LYS A 113 -30.74 -7.31 -10.47
CA LYS A 113 -31.62 -6.44 -11.27
C LYS A 113 -30.96 -5.96 -12.55
N TRP A 114 -29.66 -5.63 -12.48
CA TRP A 114 -28.87 -5.24 -13.64
C TRP A 114 -28.72 -6.41 -14.63
N ALA A 115 -28.41 -7.62 -14.14
CA ALA A 115 -28.24 -8.82 -14.97
C ALA A 115 -29.57 -9.33 -15.59
N GLY A 116 -30.71 -9.10 -14.91
CA GLY A 116 -32.05 -9.53 -15.35
C GLY A 116 -32.69 -8.69 -16.45
N GLY A 117 -31.98 -7.77 -17.10
CA GLY A 117 -32.46 -7.03 -18.28
C GLY A 117 -33.39 -5.84 -18.02
N ASN A 118 -33.95 -5.69 -16.82
CA ASN A 118 -34.87 -4.58 -16.47
C ASN A 118 -34.19 -3.21 -16.30
N ALA A 119 -32.86 -3.14 -16.32
CA ALA A 119 -32.12 -1.89 -16.13
C ALA A 119 -31.88 -1.08 -17.42
N MET A 120 -32.22 -1.61 -18.61
CA MET A 120 -32.02 -0.92 -19.89
C MET A 120 -33.14 0.05 -20.28
N GLU A 121 -34.26 0.11 -19.55
CA GLU A 121 -35.47 0.80 -20.07
C GLU A 121 -35.52 2.32 -19.84
N LYS A 122 -34.53 2.91 -19.18
CA LYS A 122 -34.24 4.35 -19.24
C LYS A 122 -32.73 4.47 -19.22
N GLY A 123 -32.13 5.43 -19.94
CA GLY A 123 -30.68 5.67 -19.99
C GLY A 123 -30.04 6.10 -18.66
N THR A 124 -30.34 5.38 -17.59
CA THR A 124 -29.88 5.49 -16.22
C THR A 124 -29.36 4.10 -15.93
N LEU A 125 -28.03 3.93 -15.93
CA LEU A 125 -27.44 2.79 -15.22
C LEU A 125 -28.17 2.71 -13.88
N ALA A 126 -28.69 1.55 -13.49
CA ALA A 126 -29.21 1.36 -12.15
C ALA A 126 -28.02 1.49 -11.19
N GLU A 127 -27.64 2.74 -10.89
CA GLU A 127 -26.43 3.04 -10.16
C GLU A 127 -26.66 2.62 -8.73
N MET A 128 -25.85 1.66 -8.28
CA MET A 128 -25.87 1.22 -6.91
C MET A 128 -25.45 2.38 -6.02
N CYS A 129 -26.42 2.95 -5.30
CA CYS A 129 -26.23 4.12 -4.48
C CYS A 129 -25.96 3.74 -3.02
N LEU A 130 -24.80 4.11 -2.49
CA LEU A 130 -24.45 3.95 -1.09
C LEU A 130 -24.31 5.31 -0.40
N ALA A 131 -24.85 5.43 0.80
CA ALA A 131 -24.49 6.53 1.69
C ALA A 131 -23.02 6.40 2.12
N ARG A 132 -22.43 7.52 2.59
CA ARG A 132 -21.08 7.52 3.15
C ARG A 132 -20.92 6.47 4.25
N SER A 133 -21.86 6.41 5.19
CA SER A 133 -21.83 5.44 6.29
C SER A 133 -21.85 4.00 5.81
N GLU A 134 -22.65 3.67 4.78
CA GLU A 134 -22.67 2.33 4.17
C GLU A 134 -21.32 1.99 3.51
N ARG A 135 -20.74 2.94 2.75
CA ARG A 135 -19.43 2.75 2.10
C ARG A 135 -18.31 2.57 3.13
N ASP A 136 -18.29 3.39 4.16
CA ASP A 136 -17.24 3.36 5.19
C ASP A 136 -17.39 2.11 6.07
N LEU A 137 -18.63 1.65 6.32
CA LEU A 137 -18.91 0.36 6.95
C LEU A 137 -18.38 -0.83 6.14
N ILE A 138 -18.56 -0.84 4.81
CA ILE A 138 -17.97 -1.89 3.96
C ILE A 138 -16.45 -1.88 4.08
N ARG A 139 -15.81 -0.70 3.95
CA ARG A 139 -14.34 -0.59 4.01
C ARG A 139 -13.79 -1.04 5.35
N LYS A 140 -14.43 -0.64 6.46
CA LYS A 140 -14.08 -1.12 7.80
C LYS A 140 -14.21 -2.65 7.87
N PHE A 141 -15.32 -3.18 7.37
CA PHE A 141 -15.58 -4.61 7.40
C PHE A 141 -14.58 -5.42 6.57
N LEU A 142 -14.23 -4.97 5.37
CA LEU A 142 -13.21 -5.62 4.54
C LEU A 142 -11.85 -5.64 5.23
N PHE A 143 -11.47 -4.56 5.93
CA PHE A 143 -10.26 -4.58 6.75
C PHE A 143 -10.37 -5.59 7.89
N ILE A 144 -11.51 -5.66 8.59
CA ILE A 144 -11.72 -6.66 9.65
C ILE A 144 -11.61 -8.09 9.10
N LEU A 145 -12.13 -8.39 7.92
CA LEU A 145 -11.98 -9.71 7.29
C LEU A 145 -10.51 -10.04 7.00
N LYS A 146 -9.73 -9.06 6.53
CA LYS A 146 -8.28 -9.18 6.38
C LYS A 146 -7.60 -9.43 7.74
N TYR A 147 -7.89 -8.59 8.72
CA TYR A 147 -7.22 -8.51 10.01
C TYR A 147 -7.56 -9.67 10.96
N ARG A 148 -8.75 -10.27 10.81
CA ARG A 148 -9.12 -11.50 11.53
C ARG A 148 -8.78 -12.77 10.76
N GLY A 149 -8.28 -12.65 9.52
CA GLY A 149 -7.95 -13.80 8.68
C GLY A 149 -6.83 -14.65 9.26
N SER A 150 -6.66 -15.85 8.71
CA SER A 150 -5.67 -16.84 9.20
C SER A 150 -4.23 -16.32 9.25
N GLY A 151 -3.84 -15.43 8.33
CA GLY A 151 -2.52 -14.80 8.34
C GLY A 151 -2.25 -13.96 9.59
N PHE A 152 -3.15 -13.03 9.91
CA PHE A 152 -3.01 -12.18 11.10
C PHE A 152 -3.24 -12.93 12.39
N HIS A 153 -4.17 -13.89 12.40
CA HIS A 153 -4.31 -14.78 13.56
C HIS A 153 -2.98 -15.45 13.89
N ARG A 154 -2.31 -16.05 12.89
CA ARG A 154 -0.97 -16.67 13.08
C ARG A 154 0.09 -15.68 13.57
N ARG A 155 0.12 -14.45 13.04
CA ARG A 155 1.04 -13.39 13.48
C ARG A 155 0.94 -13.14 14.99
N PHE A 156 -0.27 -13.14 15.56
CA PHE A 156 -0.47 -12.82 16.98
C PHE A 156 -0.60 -14.04 17.88
N TYR A 157 -0.72 -15.26 17.32
CA TYR A 157 -0.95 -16.50 18.06
C TYR A 157 0.33 -17.01 18.74
N HIS A 158 0.77 -16.30 19.77
CA HIS A 158 1.94 -16.60 20.59
C HIS A 158 1.59 -16.49 22.09
N ASP A 159 2.21 -17.33 22.91
CA ASP A 159 1.92 -17.41 24.34
C ASP A 159 2.55 -16.27 25.14
N THR A 160 3.72 -15.79 24.71
CA THR A 160 4.45 -14.69 25.37
C THR A 160 4.87 -13.62 24.37
N ALA A 161 5.25 -12.45 24.88
CA ALA A 161 5.81 -11.37 24.07
C ALA A 161 7.15 -11.79 23.42
N GLU A 162 7.92 -12.63 24.11
CA GLU A 162 9.22 -13.15 23.69
C GLU A 162 9.11 -14.16 22.55
N ASP A 163 8.00 -14.88 22.47
CA ASP A 163 7.73 -15.85 21.40
C ASP A 163 7.25 -15.19 20.09
N TYR A 164 6.84 -13.92 20.15
CA TYR A 164 6.39 -13.18 18.96
C TYR A 164 7.54 -12.99 17.97
N ASP A 165 7.36 -13.53 16.76
CA ASP A 165 8.37 -13.58 15.72
C ASP A 165 7.80 -13.08 14.39
N SER A 166 7.70 -11.76 14.27
CA SER A 166 7.34 -11.08 13.03
C SER A 166 8.22 -9.85 12.84
N ASN A 167 8.18 -9.26 11.65
CA ASN A 167 9.08 -8.17 11.24
C ASN A 167 8.98 -6.90 12.12
N ASP A 168 7.90 -6.73 12.89
CA ASP A 168 7.69 -5.62 13.82
C ASP A 168 7.88 -6.03 15.31
N LYS A 169 8.59 -7.13 15.58
CA LYS A 169 8.76 -7.70 16.94
C LYS A 169 9.18 -6.69 17.99
N GLU A 170 10.12 -5.81 17.68
CA GLU A 170 10.59 -4.80 18.64
C GLU A 170 9.50 -3.78 18.97
N LEU A 171 8.81 -3.26 17.95
CA LEU A 171 7.78 -2.24 18.11
C LEU A 171 6.55 -2.78 18.84
N LEU A 172 6.17 -4.03 18.57
CA LEU A 172 5.06 -4.66 19.26
C LEU A 172 5.41 -4.92 20.73
N ARG A 173 6.61 -5.43 21.03
CA ARG A 173 7.06 -5.67 22.42
C ARG A 173 7.11 -4.38 23.23
N GLU A 174 7.59 -3.28 22.64
CA GLU A 174 7.55 -1.96 23.27
C GLU A 174 6.11 -1.52 23.59
N TYR A 175 5.22 -1.65 22.63
CA TYR A 175 3.81 -1.31 22.81
C TYR A 175 3.15 -2.18 23.89
N MET A 176 3.45 -3.48 23.90
CA MET A 176 2.97 -4.41 24.92
C MET A 176 3.46 -4.02 26.30
N ALA A 177 4.76 -3.71 26.45
CA ALA A 177 5.33 -3.24 27.71
C ALA A 177 4.71 -1.92 28.18
N GLU A 178 4.51 -0.95 27.27
CA GLU A 178 3.89 0.35 27.57
C GLU A 178 2.43 0.20 28.05
N LYS A 179 1.67 -0.70 27.43
CA LYS A 179 0.24 -0.91 27.73
C LYS A 179 -0.03 -2.01 28.76
N GLY A 180 1.00 -2.74 29.17
CA GLY A 180 0.91 -3.84 30.13
C GLY A 180 0.35 -5.16 29.56
N TYR A 181 0.35 -5.33 28.24
CA TYR A 181 -0.07 -6.60 27.62
C TYR A 181 0.99 -7.68 27.84
N GLN A 182 0.54 -8.88 28.18
CA GLN A 182 1.42 -10.04 28.37
C GLN A 182 1.52 -10.90 27.11
N ARG A 183 0.47 -10.90 26.28
CA ARG A 183 0.34 -11.77 25.12
C ARG A 183 0.03 -10.97 23.86
N PRO A 184 0.64 -11.30 22.71
CA PRO A 184 0.32 -10.64 21.44
C PRO A 184 -1.17 -10.81 21.04
N MET A 185 -1.79 -11.94 21.39
CA MET A 185 -3.24 -12.16 21.19
C MET A 185 -4.11 -11.09 21.87
N ASP A 186 -3.72 -10.61 23.06
CA ASP A 186 -4.48 -9.58 23.77
C ASP A 186 -4.48 -8.26 22.99
N VAL A 187 -3.33 -7.92 22.37
CA VAL A 187 -3.22 -6.76 21.46
C VAL A 187 -4.14 -6.92 20.27
N TRP A 188 -4.15 -8.10 19.64
CA TRP A 188 -5.01 -8.38 18.50
C TRP A 188 -6.50 -8.26 18.83
N TYR A 189 -6.93 -8.77 19.98
CA TYR A 189 -8.32 -8.61 20.45
C TYR A 189 -8.70 -7.14 20.66
N ASP A 190 -7.85 -6.38 21.35
CA ASP A 190 -8.11 -4.97 21.60
C ASP A 190 -8.07 -4.12 20.32
N ASN A 191 -7.21 -4.47 19.37
CA ASN A 191 -7.17 -3.87 18.04
C ASN A 191 -8.48 -4.12 17.26
N ILE A 192 -8.96 -5.38 17.20
CA ILE A 192 -10.26 -5.72 16.58
C ILE A 192 -11.38 -4.89 17.21
N LYS A 193 -11.43 -4.86 18.54
CA LYS A 193 -12.43 -4.09 19.28
C LYS A 193 -12.36 -2.60 18.97
N ALA A 194 -11.16 -2.02 18.97
CA ALA A 194 -10.94 -0.61 18.67
C ALA A 194 -11.45 -0.23 17.27
N ILE A 195 -11.21 -1.07 16.26
CA ILE A 195 -11.68 -0.86 14.88
C ILE A 195 -13.20 -1.00 14.78
N ILE A 196 -13.80 -2.02 15.41
CA ILE A 196 -15.25 -2.21 15.38
C ILE A 196 -15.95 -1.00 16.01
N ASP A 197 -15.52 -0.58 17.20
CA ASP A 197 -16.06 0.54 17.98
C ASP A 197 -15.68 1.92 17.40
N LEU A 198 -14.87 1.98 16.33
CA LEU A 198 -14.45 3.24 15.72
C LEU A 198 -15.61 3.92 15.01
N GLU A 199 -15.97 5.14 15.38
CA GLU A 199 -16.83 5.98 14.55
C GLU A 199 -15.98 6.67 13.48
N MET A 200 -16.22 6.35 12.21
CA MET A 200 -15.54 7.01 11.09
C MET A 200 -16.24 8.33 10.77
N ASP A 201 -15.99 9.34 11.62
CA ASP A 201 -16.62 10.65 11.52
C ASP A 201 -16.23 11.39 10.21
N PRO A 202 -17.12 12.22 9.64
CA PRO A 202 -16.78 12.98 8.42
C PRO A 202 -15.64 13.99 8.60
N GLY A 203 -15.38 14.45 9.83
CA GLY A 203 -14.23 15.31 10.14
C GLY A 203 -12.89 14.59 10.05
N CYS A 204 -12.91 13.25 9.97
CA CYS A 204 -11.75 12.38 9.99
C CYS A 204 -10.90 12.46 11.26
N GLU A 205 -11.48 12.89 12.39
CA GLU A 205 -10.77 12.92 13.68
C GLU A 205 -10.35 11.52 14.13
N TRP A 206 -11.12 10.50 13.73
CA TRP A 206 -10.78 9.09 13.94
C TRP A 206 -9.38 8.70 13.45
N ILE A 207 -8.82 9.36 12.44
CA ILE A 207 -7.46 9.09 11.93
C ILE A 207 -6.40 9.40 12.99
N ARG A 208 -6.63 10.45 13.79
CA ARG A 208 -5.72 10.89 14.86
C ARG A 208 -5.94 10.11 16.16
N GLU A 209 -7.18 9.69 16.40
CA GLU A 209 -7.54 8.99 17.64
C GLU A 209 -7.28 7.48 17.57
N LEU A 210 -7.43 6.84 16.41
CA LEU A 210 -7.24 5.39 16.29
C LEU A 210 -5.85 4.92 16.73
N PRO A 211 -4.72 5.54 16.32
CA PRO A 211 -3.38 5.13 16.76
C PRO A 211 -3.14 5.27 18.27
N LYS A 212 -4.01 5.99 19.00
CA LYS A 212 -3.94 6.09 20.47
C LYS A 212 -4.69 4.95 21.17
N ARG A 213 -5.61 4.29 20.45
CA ARG A 213 -6.54 3.27 20.97
C ARG A 213 -6.14 1.84 20.63
N MET A 214 -5.24 1.66 19.67
CA MET A 214 -4.78 0.36 19.18
C MET A 214 -3.30 0.46 18.79
N TYR A 215 -2.68 -0.68 18.45
CA TYR A 215 -1.29 -0.70 17.99
C TYR A 215 -1.09 0.26 16.78
N PRO A 216 -0.19 1.27 16.87
CA PRO A 216 -0.12 2.35 15.88
C PRO A 216 0.14 1.91 14.43
N ASP A 217 0.99 0.91 14.23
CA ASP A 217 1.36 0.45 12.88
C ASP A 217 0.17 -0.23 12.20
N ASP A 218 -0.61 -1.03 12.95
CA ASP A 218 -1.85 -1.62 12.47
C ASP A 218 -2.95 -0.55 12.24
N ALA A 219 -2.97 0.53 13.03
CA ALA A 219 -3.85 1.67 12.78
C ALA A 219 -3.51 2.38 11.45
N MET A 220 -2.22 2.47 11.11
CA MET A 220 -1.77 3.02 9.82
C MET A 220 -2.18 2.10 8.66
N TRP A 221 -2.18 0.78 8.85
CA TRP A 221 -2.72 -0.17 7.87
C TRP A 221 -4.22 0.01 7.68
N PHE A 222 -4.98 0.23 8.75
CA PHE A 222 -6.41 0.54 8.65
C PHE A 222 -6.67 1.84 7.88
N TYR A 223 -5.95 2.91 8.21
CA TYR A 223 -6.03 4.18 7.49
C TYR A 223 -5.70 4.00 6.00
N THR A 224 -4.59 3.34 5.70
CA THR A 224 -4.15 3.06 4.33
C THR A 224 -5.23 2.32 3.55
N HIS A 225 -5.78 1.25 4.12
CA HIS A 225 -6.85 0.45 3.50
C HIS A 225 -8.12 1.27 3.20
N THR A 226 -8.53 2.14 4.12
CA THR A 226 -9.82 2.85 4.04
C THR A 226 -9.77 4.13 3.20
N GLU A 227 -8.62 4.82 3.20
CA GLU A 227 -8.47 6.15 2.61
C GLU A 227 -7.58 6.18 1.35
N LEU A 228 -6.64 5.24 1.21
CA LEU A 228 -5.73 5.22 0.06
C LEU A 228 -6.17 4.26 -1.06
N TYR A 229 -7.29 3.55 -0.88
CA TYR A 229 -7.88 2.70 -1.91
C TYR A 229 -9.32 3.14 -2.23
N TYR A 230 -9.64 3.19 -3.51
CA TYR A 230 -11.02 3.38 -3.94
C TYR A 230 -11.70 2.03 -4.21
N MET A 231 -12.97 1.96 -3.85
CA MET A 231 -13.79 0.77 -4.08
C MET A 231 -14.36 0.80 -5.50
N ALA A 232 -14.27 -0.30 -6.21
CA ALA A 232 -14.93 -0.57 -7.48
C ALA A 232 -15.63 -1.93 -7.42
N ILE A 233 -16.64 -2.13 -8.27
CA ILE A 233 -17.42 -3.37 -8.32
C ILE A 233 -17.35 -3.91 -9.73
N CYS A 234 -17.00 -5.18 -9.86
CA CYS A 234 -16.92 -5.84 -11.16
C CYS A 234 -17.63 -7.19 -11.20
N THR A 235 -18.01 -7.56 -12.42
CA THR A 235 -18.58 -8.85 -12.81
C THR A 235 -17.82 -9.38 -14.03
N PRO A 236 -17.67 -10.70 -14.20
CA PRO A 236 -17.21 -11.26 -15.46
C PRO A 236 -18.14 -10.81 -16.60
N ALA A 237 -17.55 -10.46 -17.75
CA ALA A 237 -18.30 -10.14 -18.96
C ALA A 237 -18.87 -11.41 -19.59
N GLU A 238 -18.12 -12.51 -19.48
CA GLU A 238 -18.45 -13.80 -20.05
C GLU A 238 -19.40 -14.59 -19.15
N PRO A 239 -20.46 -15.23 -19.71
CA PRO A 239 -21.41 -16.01 -18.93
C PRO A 239 -20.78 -17.14 -18.12
N ASP A 240 -19.67 -17.73 -18.60
CA ASP A 240 -18.94 -18.80 -17.94
C ASP A 240 -17.74 -18.33 -17.10
N GLY A 241 -17.49 -17.01 -16.98
CA GLY A 241 -16.45 -16.48 -16.09
C GLY A 241 -16.90 -16.49 -14.64
N GLU A 242 -16.07 -16.97 -13.70
CA GLU A 242 -16.40 -17.02 -12.27
C GLU A 242 -15.20 -16.63 -11.40
N PHE A 243 -15.46 -15.99 -10.25
CA PHE A 243 -14.45 -15.76 -9.22
C PHE A 243 -14.41 -16.90 -8.20
N VAL A 244 -13.20 -17.28 -7.78
CA VAL A 244 -12.98 -18.24 -6.69
C VAL A 244 -12.99 -17.54 -5.33
N LEU A 245 -13.18 -18.33 -4.27
CA LEU A 245 -13.11 -17.87 -2.89
C LEU A 245 -12.27 -18.85 -2.05
N THR A 246 -11.42 -18.31 -1.18
CA THR A 246 -10.51 -19.04 -0.30
C THR A 246 -10.60 -18.47 1.12
N ASP A 247 -10.08 -19.18 2.11
CA ASP A 247 -9.98 -18.70 3.50
C ASP A 247 -9.05 -17.47 3.63
N ALA A 248 -8.08 -17.31 2.73
CA ALA A 248 -7.21 -16.13 2.68
C ALA A 248 -7.72 -14.97 1.82
N SER A 249 -8.79 -15.12 1.04
CA SER A 249 -9.15 -14.20 -0.07
C SER A 249 -9.18 -12.72 0.30
N TYR A 250 -9.64 -12.37 1.51
CA TYR A 250 -9.74 -10.97 1.95
C TYR A 250 -8.42 -10.36 2.43
N GLY A 251 -7.39 -11.19 2.63
CA GLY A 251 -6.03 -10.75 2.95
C GLY A 251 -5.09 -10.71 1.74
N VAL A 252 -5.52 -11.24 0.59
CA VAL A 252 -4.71 -11.33 -0.63
C VAL A 252 -4.70 -9.99 -1.39
N PHE A 253 -3.57 -9.70 -2.00
CA PHE A 253 -3.39 -8.54 -2.86
C PHE A 253 -2.58 -8.86 -4.12
N GLU A 254 -2.78 -8.04 -5.15
CA GLU A 254 -1.88 -7.91 -6.29
C GLU A 254 -1.05 -6.64 -6.10
N GLY A 255 0.26 -6.71 -6.36
CA GLY A 255 1.19 -5.59 -6.25
C GLY A 255 2.64 -6.06 -6.04
N PRO A 256 3.64 -5.17 -6.12
CA PRO A 256 5.03 -5.52 -5.92
C PRO A 256 5.30 -6.03 -4.50
N SER A 257 6.15 -7.04 -4.41
CA SER A 257 6.75 -7.54 -3.17
C SER A 257 8.22 -7.86 -3.44
N THR A 258 9.10 -7.52 -2.50
CA THR A 258 10.53 -7.81 -2.56
C THR A 258 10.93 -8.72 -1.42
N PHE A 259 11.95 -9.53 -1.69
CA PHE A 259 12.51 -10.50 -0.77
C PHE A 259 14.03 -10.39 -0.82
N ALA A 260 14.69 -10.76 0.27
CA ALA A 260 16.14 -10.83 0.36
C ALA A 260 16.55 -12.10 1.12
N ARG A 261 17.68 -12.68 0.76
CA ARG A 261 18.24 -13.85 1.44
C ARG A 261 19.25 -13.40 2.49
N ASP A 262 19.01 -13.71 3.75
CA ASP A 262 20.00 -13.50 4.79
C ASP A 262 21.15 -14.51 4.61
N ILE A 263 22.35 -14.01 4.31
CA ILE A 263 23.53 -14.86 4.07
C ILE A 263 23.91 -15.68 5.33
N ARG A 264 23.59 -15.19 6.54
CA ARG A 264 23.95 -15.85 7.80
C ARG A 264 23.06 -17.05 8.09
N THR A 265 21.78 -16.95 7.78
CA THR A 265 20.79 -17.99 8.09
C THR A 265 20.40 -18.81 6.86
N GLY A 266 20.67 -18.30 5.66
CA GLY A 266 20.21 -18.86 4.38
C GLY A 266 18.72 -18.62 4.11
N ARG A 267 17.98 -18.00 5.04
CA ARG A 267 16.54 -17.78 4.92
C ARG A 267 16.22 -16.63 3.96
N VAL A 268 15.15 -16.80 3.20
CA VAL A 268 14.58 -15.73 2.37
C VAL A 268 13.51 -15.03 3.19
N GLU A 269 13.61 -13.72 3.30
CA GLU A 269 12.71 -12.90 4.12
C GLU A 269 12.06 -11.80 3.26
N PRO A 270 10.79 -11.45 3.52
CA PRO A 270 10.15 -10.32 2.86
C PRO A 270 10.75 -9.01 3.35
N THR A 271 11.01 -8.07 2.42
CA THR A 271 11.58 -6.76 2.73
C THR A 271 10.59 -5.62 2.56
N ALA A 272 9.80 -5.62 1.47
CA ALA A 272 8.77 -4.61 1.24
C ALA A 272 7.61 -5.19 0.43
N HIS A 273 6.40 -4.67 0.64
CA HIS A 273 5.23 -5.00 -0.16
C HIS A 273 4.31 -3.79 -0.29
N THR A 274 3.69 -3.62 -1.47
CA THR A 274 2.77 -2.50 -1.73
C THR A 274 1.56 -3.00 -2.50
N PRO A 275 0.40 -3.14 -1.84
CA PRO A 275 -0.82 -3.58 -2.53
C PRO A 275 -1.27 -2.56 -3.57
N PHE A 276 -1.45 -3.00 -4.81
CA PHE A 276 -2.06 -2.25 -5.90
C PHE A 276 -3.56 -2.53 -6.00
N HIS A 277 -3.95 -3.79 -5.86
CA HIS A 277 -5.34 -4.22 -5.82
C HIS A 277 -5.56 -5.22 -4.67
N MET A 278 -6.65 -5.06 -3.93
CA MET A 278 -7.14 -6.05 -2.98
C MET A 278 -8.52 -6.52 -3.40
N PHE A 279 -8.84 -7.77 -3.08
CA PHE A 279 -10.00 -8.46 -3.61
C PHE A 279 -10.98 -8.85 -2.50
N ALA A 280 -12.27 -8.71 -2.79
CA ALA A 280 -13.35 -9.12 -1.91
C ALA A 280 -14.42 -9.84 -2.74
N PRO A 281 -14.26 -11.17 -2.96
CA PRO A 281 -15.22 -11.97 -3.69
C PRO A 281 -16.58 -11.99 -2.98
N VAL A 282 -17.62 -11.47 -3.61
CA VAL A 282 -18.98 -11.39 -3.04
C VAL A 282 -19.83 -12.59 -3.45
N SER A 283 -19.70 -13.02 -4.69
CA SER A 283 -20.31 -14.21 -5.28
C SER A 283 -19.45 -14.69 -6.45
N PRO A 284 -19.74 -15.86 -7.08
CA PRO A 284 -19.04 -16.28 -8.29
C PRO A 284 -19.08 -15.25 -9.43
N LYS A 285 -20.05 -14.32 -9.43
CA LYS A 285 -20.23 -13.33 -10.50
C LYS A 285 -20.00 -11.89 -10.04
N LEU A 286 -19.62 -11.67 -8.78
CA LEU A 286 -19.54 -10.32 -8.23
C LEU A 286 -18.34 -10.17 -7.31
N MET A 287 -17.53 -9.15 -7.57
CA MET A 287 -16.31 -8.85 -6.85
C MET A 287 -16.28 -7.38 -6.48
N ILE A 288 -15.85 -7.09 -5.25
CA ILE A 288 -15.40 -5.76 -4.87
C ILE A 288 -13.88 -5.72 -5.01
N VAL A 289 -13.36 -4.72 -5.70
CA VAL A 289 -11.92 -4.44 -5.84
C VAL A 289 -11.61 -3.15 -5.11
N LEU A 290 -10.61 -3.18 -4.23
CA LEU A 290 -10.00 -1.98 -3.67
C LEU A 290 -8.75 -1.66 -4.50
N ARG A 291 -8.82 -0.61 -5.31
CA ARG A 291 -7.73 -0.19 -6.18
C ARG A 291 -6.97 0.98 -5.57
N SER A 292 -5.65 0.89 -5.57
CA SER A 292 -4.77 1.89 -4.98
C SER A 292 -4.94 3.25 -5.68
N SER A 293 -4.96 4.31 -4.88
CA SER A 293 -5.10 5.68 -5.37
C SER A 293 -3.80 6.23 -5.99
N VAL A 294 -2.75 5.41 -6.14
CA VAL A 294 -1.53 5.74 -6.89
C VAL A 294 -1.71 5.58 -8.40
N PHE A 295 -2.75 4.87 -8.85
CA PHE A 295 -3.07 4.75 -10.28
C PHE A 295 -3.71 6.03 -10.82
N PRO A 296 -3.40 6.42 -12.08
CA PRO A 296 -4.04 7.55 -12.73
C PRO A 296 -5.58 7.45 -12.73
N ASP A 297 -6.24 8.59 -12.58
CA ASP A 297 -7.70 8.71 -12.73
C ASP A 297 -7.96 9.87 -13.70
N PRO A 298 -8.44 9.60 -14.93
CA PRO A 298 -8.56 10.63 -15.96
C PRO A 298 -9.37 11.87 -15.57
N LEU A 299 -10.32 11.73 -14.65
CA LEU A 299 -11.23 12.81 -14.28
C LEU A 299 -10.70 13.66 -13.13
N GLU A 300 -10.01 13.03 -12.19
CA GLU A 300 -9.20 13.76 -11.21
C GLU A 300 -7.97 14.39 -11.85
N ASP A 301 -7.37 13.75 -12.85
CA ASP A 301 -6.12 14.18 -13.51
C ASP A 301 -6.27 15.30 -14.51
N ALA A 302 -7.52 15.62 -14.85
CA ALA A 302 -7.80 16.87 -15.52
C ALA A 302 -7.49 18.08 -14.62
N ASP A 303 -7.36 17.90 -13.30
CA ASP A 303 -6.71 18.85 -12.39
C ASP A 303 -5.23 18.48 -12.21
N GLU A 304 -4.36 19.32 -12.79
CA GLU A 304 -2.91 19.10 -12.77
C GLU A 304 -2.35 19.04 -11.33
N GLN A 305 -2.96 19.71 -10.35
CA GLN A 305 -2.50 19.63 -8.97
C GLN A 305 -2.76 18.26 -8.37
N VAL A 306 -3.93 17.68 -8.64
CA VAL A 306 -4.29 16.34 -8.16
C VAL A 306 -3.39 15.30 -8.82
N LYS A 307 -3.13 15.44 -10.11
CA LYS A 307 -2.20 14.59 -10.86
C LYS A 307 -0.79 14.62 -10.28
N ILE A 308 -0.23 15.82 -10.04
CA ILE A 308 1.11 15.98 -9.42
C ILE A 308 1.16 15.34 -8.04
N LEU A 309 0.15 15.59 -7.19
CA LEU A 309 0.09 15.00 -5.86
C LEU A 309 0.04 13.47 -5.91
N ARG A 310 -0.67 12.89 -6.89
CA ARG A 310 -0.68 11.44 -7.09
C ARG A 310 0.68 10.93 -7.53
N SER A 311 1.35 11.60 -8.48
CA SER A 311 2.69 11.23 -8.92
C SER A 311 3.69 11.24 -7.76
N ILE A 312 3.62 12.22 -6.86
CA ILE A 312 4.45 12.26 -5.64
C ILE A 312 4.13 11.07 -4.72
N ARG A 313 2.84 10.78 -4.49
CA ARG A 313 2.46 9.62 -3.68
C ARG A 313 2.95 8.31 -4.26
N ARG A 314 2.83 8.13 -5.58
CA ARG A 314 3.35 6.95 -6.28
C ARG A 314 4.86 6.86 -6.13
N MET A 315 5.58 7.96 -6.35
CA MET A 315 7.02 7.99 -6.19
C MET A 315 7.45 7.55 -4.78
N LEU A 316 6.83 8.13 -3.74
CA LEU A 316 7.17 7.83 -2.36
C LEU A 316 6.79 6.41 -1.93
N ALA A 317 5.64 5.90 -2.39
CA ALA A 317 5.11 4.60 -1.96
C ALA A 317 5.57 3.42 -2.82
N VAL A 318 6.04 3.67 -4.04
CA VAL A 318 6.32 2.64 -5.04
C VAL A 318 7.71 2.83 -5.62
N ASP A 319 7.90 3.91 -6.37
CA ASP A 319 9.06 4.00 -7.26
C ASP A 319 10.37 4.10 -6.44
N MET A 320 10.37 4.78 -5.29
CA MET A 320 11.51 4.84 -4.36
C MET A 320 11.77 3.55 -3.60
N VAL A 321 10.76 2.69 -3.44
CA VAL A 321 10.86 1.43 -2.66
C VAL A 321 11.41 0.31 -3.54
N TYR A 322 10.95 0.23 -4.79
CA TYR A 322 11.21 -0.91 -5.66
C TYR A 322 12.22 -0.65 -6.78
N GLY A 323 12.51 0.61 -7.09
CA GLY A 323 13.29 0.95 -8.27
C GLY A 323 12.52 0.75 -9.58
N GLY A 324 12.73 1.63 -10.57
CA GLY A 324 12.20 1.48 -11.92
C GLY A 324 10.70 1.50 -12.15
N GLU A 325 10.29 1.09 -13.36
CA GLU A 325 8.91 1.14 -13.82
C GLU A 325 8.13 -0.08 -13.28
N VAL A 326 7.70 0.01 -12.02
CA VAL A 326 6.87 -1.03 -11.41
C VAL A 326 5.43 -0.94 -11.91
N LYS A 327 5.03 -1.92 -12.72
CA LYS A 327 3.67 -2.05 -13.24
C LYS A 327 2.95 -3.24 -12.61
N GLY A 328 1.74 -3.01 -12.11
CA GLY A 328 0.87 -4.09 -11.61
C GLY A 328 0.28 -4.93 -12.74
N LEU A 329 -0.02 -6.19 -12.45
CA LEU A 329 -0.67 -7.15 -13.36
C LEU A 329 -2.04 -6.70 -13.83
N LEU A 330 -2.72 -5.88 -13.02
CA LEU A 330 -4.06 -5.36 -13.26
C LEU A 330 -4.07 -3.83 -13.46
N SER A 331 -2.95 -3.26 -13.92
CA SER A 331 -2.83 -1.81 -14.14
C SER A 331 -3.85 -1.28 -15.16
N ASP A 332 -4.27 -2.11 -16.11
CA ASP A 332 -5.24 -1.85 -17.16
C ASP A 332 -6.67 -2.29 -16.82
N LEU A 333 -6.91 -2.79 -15.60
CA LEU A 333 -8.25 -3.19 -15.15
C LEU A 333 -9.25 -2.04 -15.37
N PRO A 334 -10.35 -2.25 -16.13
CA PRO A 334 -11.23 -1.18 -16.59
C PRO A 334 -12.26 -0.80 -15.51
N VAL A 335 -11.76 -0.31 -14.38
CA VAL A 335 -12.56 0.14 -13.22
C VAL A 335 -12.24 1.58 -12.86
N ALA A 336 -13.25 2.33 -12.47
CA ALA A 336 -13.13 3.73 -12.07
C ALA A 336 -13.73 4.00 -10.70
N LYS A 337 -13.39 5.16 -10.12
CA LYS A 337 -13.98 5.65 -8.87
C LYS A 337 -15.49 5.86 -9.02
N ALA A 338 -16.21 5.60 -7.93
CA ALA A 338 -17.63 5.91 -7.85
C ALA A 338 -17.91 7.39 -8.08
N ARG A 339 -19.02 7.69 -8.76
CA ARG A 339 -19.57 9.06 -8.78
C ARG A 339 -20.09 9.42 -7.39
N ASN A 340 -20.31 10.70 -7.15
CA ASN A 340 -20.81 11.16 -5.86
C ASN A 340 -21.80 12.31 -6.02
N SER A 341 -22.57 12.58 -4.97
CA SER A 341 -23.62 13.60 -4.99
C SER A 341 -23.14 15.05 -4.95
N TYR A 342 -21.84 15.29 -4.73
CA TYR A 342 -21.27 16.63 -4.52
C TYR A 342 -20.34 17.10 -5.66
N THR A 343 -20.16 16.27 -6.70
CA THR A 343 -19.44 16.62 -7.93
C THR A 343 -20.23 16.22 -9.16
N ARG A 344 -19.96 16.89 -10.28
CA ARG A 344 -20.49 16.55 -11.60
C ARG A 344 -19.39 16.61 -12.64
N VAL A 345 -19.54 15.85 -13.73
CA VAL A 345 -18.61 15.92 -14.87
C VAL A 345 -19.11 16.97 -15.85
N VAL A 346 -18.28 17.98 -16.15
CA VAL A 346 -18.56 19.02 -17.14
C VAL A 346 -17.34 19.15 -18.05
N GLY A 347 -17.50 18.92 -19.34
CA GLY A 347 -16.39 19.00 -20.31
C GLY A 347 -15.21 18.07 -19.98
N GLY A 348 -15.49 16.87 -19.46
CA GLY A 348 -14.44 15.92 -19.05
C GLY A 348 -13.73 16.25 -17.74
N ARG A 349 -14.17 17.27 -17.00
CA ARG A 349 -13.58 17.68 -15.71
C ARG A 349 -14.57 17.50 -14.56
N LEU A 350 -14.06 17.14 -13.38
CA LEU A 350 -14.85 17.14 -12.15
C LEU A 350 -15.06 18.58 -11.67
N GLN A 351 -16.31 19.01 -11.62
CA GLN A 351 -16.71 20.29 -11.04
C GLN A 351 -17.50 20.03 -9.75
N ARG A 352 -17.20 20.80 -8.71
CA ARG A 352 -17.98 20.79 -7.46
C ARG A 352 -19.40 21.30 -7.73
N MET A 353 -20.39 20.68 -7.09
CA MET A 353 -21.77 21.16 -7.13
C MET A 353 -21.90 22.50 -6.39
N GLY A 354 -22.83 23.36 -6.82
CA GLY A 354 -23.11 24.63 -6.14
C GLY A 354 -23.51 24.39 -4.68
N GLY A 355 -22.90 25.14 -3.75
CA GLY A 355 -23.11 24.98 -2.31
C GLY A 355 -22.23 23.93 -1.63
N TYR A 356 -21.36 23.22 -2.36
CA TYR A 356 -20.38 22.33 -1.75
C TYR A 356 -19.18 23.10 -1.18
N ASP A 357 -19.02 23.04 0.14
CA ASP A 357 -17.96 23.70 0.91
C ASP A 357 -16.61 22.94 0.91
N GLY A 358 -16.59 21.72 0.39
CA GLY A 358 -15.40 20.87 0.41
C GLY A 358 -15.32 19.91 1.61
N ALA A 359 -16.20 20.05 2.60
CA ALA A 359 -16.21 19.19 3.78
C ALA A 359 -16.90 17.84 3.50
N ARG A 360 -16.42 16.76 4.09
CA ARG A 360 -17.12 15.47 4.00
C ARG A 360 -18.39 15.56 4.86
N LYS A 361 -19.52 15.06 4.35
CA LYS A 361 -20.79 15.04 5.09
C LYS A 361 -21.44 13.66 5.03
N THR A 362 -22.23 13.33 6.05
CA THR A 362 -22.92 12.04 6.20
C THR A 362 -23.92 11.76 5.08
N GLU A 363 -24.56 12.81 4.57
CA GLU A 363 -25.55 12.78 3.49
C GLU A 363 -24.95 12.58 2.11
N HIS A 364 -23.62 12.62 1.98
CA HIS A 364 -22.95 12.35 0.71
C HIS A 364 -23.25 10.92 0.25
N LYS A 365 -23.70 10.82 -1.01
CA LYS A 365 -24.01 9.56 -1.67
C LYS A 365 -22.94 9.23 -2.70
N PHE A 366 -22.70 7.95 -2.89
CA PHE A 366 -21.75 7.37 -3.84
C PHE A 366 -22.49 6.44 -4.78
N TYR A 367 -22.25 6.60 -6.07
CA TYR A 367 -22.92 5.87 -7.13
C TYR A 367 -21.89 4.98 -7.82
N PHE A 368 -22.04 3.68 -7.63
CA PHE A 368 -21.11 2.66 -8.11
C PHE A 368 -21.66 2.01 -9.38
N PRO A 369 -20.95 2.15 -10.52
CA PRO A 369 -21.19 1.30 -11.67
C PRO A 369 -20.68 -0.12 -11.39
N ILE A 370 -21.33 -1.10 -12.02
CA ILE A 370 -20.86 -2.50 -12.07
C ILE A 370 -20.09 -2.67 -13.38
N PHE A 371 -18.78 -2.85 -13.29
CA PHE A 371 -17.91 -2.99 -14.46
C PHE A 371 -17.89 -4.43 -14.94
N GLN A 372 -18.19 -4.65 -16.22
CA GLN A 372 -17.90 -5.93 -16.87
C GLN A 372 -16.40 -6.02 -17.16
N ILE A 373 -15.75 -7.08 -16.68
CA ILE A 373 -14.33 -7.34 -16.93
C ILE A 373 -14.17 -8.63 -17.73
N GLY A 374 -13.28 -8.61 -18.72
CA GLY A 374 -13.05 -9.77 -19.59
C GLY A 374 -12.31 -10.91 -18.91
N SER A 375 -12.33 -12.09 -19.54
CA SER A 375 -11.75 -13.34 -19.04
C SER A 375 -10.30 -13.24 -18.61
N GLU A 376 -9.46 -12.43 -19.28
CA GLU A 376 -8.06 -12.25 -18.89
C GLU A 376 -7.95 -11.67 -17.48
N HIS A 377 -8.67 -10.57 -17.18
CA HIS A 377 -8.69 -9.98 -15.84
C HIS A 377 -9.27 -10.94 -14.80
N VAL A 378 -10.35 -11.67 -15.13
CA VAL A 378 -10.94 -12.67 -14.22
C VAL A 378 -9.92 -13.76 -13.88
N ASN A 379 -9.24 -14.28 -14.90
CA ASN A 379 -8.20 -15.29 -14.74
C ASN A 379 -7.02 -14.75 -13.93
N THR A 380 -6.55 -13.53 -14.19
CA THR A 380 -5.48 -12.89 -13.41
C THR A 380 -5.88 -12.73 -11.95
N ILE A 381 -7.09 -12.25 -11.65
CA ILE A 381 -7.58 -12.13 -10.28
C ILE A 381 -7.62 -13.49 -9.59
N ASN A 382 -8.21 -14.50 -10.24
CA ASN A 382 -8.23 -15.87 -9.70
C ASN A 382 -6.82 -16.44 -9.52
N GLY A 383 -5.90 -16.17 -10.45
CA GLY A 383 -4.51 -16.58 -10.37
C GLY A 383 -3.82 -16.01 -9.14
N VAL A 384 -4.02 -14.73 -8.84
CA VAL A 384 -3.51 -14.10 -7.61
C VAL A 384 -4.11 -14.75 -6.35
N LEU A 385 -5.40 -15.07 -6.36
CA LEU A 385 -6.05 -15.78 -5.24
C LEU A 385 -5.49 -17.20 -5.05
N LEU A 386 -5.26 -17.94 -6.14
CA LEU A 386 -4.73 -19.30 -6.13
C LEU A 386 -3.25 -19.35 -5.75
N ASP A 387 -2.45 -18.36 -6.15
CA ASP A 387 -1.02 -18.27 -5.80
C ASP A 387 -0.78 -18.04 -4.30
N ASN A 388 -1.79 -17.51 -3.62
CA ASN A 388 -1.80 -17.30 -2.18
C ASN A 388 -2.51 -18.43 -1.41
N CYS A 389 -2.67 -19.61 -2.03
CA CYS A 389 -3.29 -20.78 -1.39
C CYS A 389 -2.36 -21.64 -0.54
N GLY A 390 -1.08 -21.29 -0.39
CA GLY A 390 -0.10 -22.13 0.29
C GLY A 390 -0.48 -22.57 1.70
N THR A 391 -1.25 -21.74 2.42
CA THR A 391 -1.72 -22.03 3.78
C THR A 391 -3.24 -22.20 3.86
N CYS A 392 -3.89 -22.33 2.71
CA CYS A 392 -5.34 -22.39 2.60
C CYS A 392 -5.82 -23.82 2.72
N THR A 393 -6.96 -24.01 3.39
CA THR A 393 -7.57 -25.34 3.57
C THR A 393 -8.55 -25.70 2.45
N SER A 394 -9.10 -24.71 1.74
CA SER A 394 -10.18 -24.94 0.79
C SER A 394 -10.27 -23.84 -0.26
N ILE A 395 -10.60 -24.22 -1.50
CA ILE A 395 -10.93 -23.31 -2.61
C ILE A 395 -12.38 -23.54 -3.02
N VAL A 396 -13.24 -22.56 -2.79
CA VAL A 396 -14.65 -22.55 -3.14
C VAL A 396 -14.86 -22.00 -4.55
N PHE A 397 -15.72 -22.67 -5.33
CA PHE A 397 -16.05 -22.29 -6.72
C PHE A 397 -17.51 -22.59 -7.06
N GLY A 398 -18.04 -21.96 -8.11
CA GLY A 398 -19.43 -22.13 -8.54
C GLY A 398 -19.63 -23.39 -9.41
N ASN A 399 -18.87 -23.51 -10.49
CA ASN A 399 -19.03 -24.55 -11.50
C ASN A 399 -17.73 -25.35 -11.70
N THR A 400 -17.80 -26.69 -11.63
CA THR A 400 -16.63 -27.58 -11.78
C THR A 400 -15.94 -27.46 -13.14
N ALA A 401 -16.69 -27.32 -14.24
CA ALA A 401 -16.11 -27.19 -15.57
C ALA A 401 -15.40 -25.84 -15.75
N VAL A 402 -15.96 -24.77 -15.19
CA VAL A 402 -15.32 -23.45 -15.18
C VAL A 402 -14.06 -23.49 -14.32
N PHE A 403 -14.15 -24.04 -13.11
CA PHE A 403 -13.02 -24.19 -12.21
C PHE A 403 -11.89 -25.00 -12.83
N ALA A 404 -12.19 -26.08 -13.57
CA ALA A 404 -11.19 -26.86 -14.31
C ALA A 404 -10.40 -25.98 -15.31
N LYS A 405 -11.09 -25.12 -16.07
CA LYS A 405 -10.46 -24.18 -17.00
C LYS A 405 -9.61 -23.15 -16.25
N THR A 406 -10.12 -22.59 -15.16
CA THR A 406 -9.38 -21.61 -14.33
C THR A 406 -8.12 -22.22 -13.73
N LEU A 407 -8.20 -23.45 -13.24
CA LEU A 407 -7.09 -24.18 -12.65
C LEU A 407 -6.02 -24.51 -13.69
N GLU A 408 -6.42 -25.07 -14.84
CA GLU A 408 -5.49 -25.32 -15.95
C GLU A 408 -4.82 -24.02 -16.43
N TRP A 409 -5.59 -22.93 -16.56
CA TRP A 409 -5.03 -21.63 -16.94
C TRP A 409 -3.99 -21.17 -15.93
N PHE A 410 -4.31 -21.20 -14.63
CA PHE A 410 -3.39 -20.75 -13.59
C PHE A 410 -2.09 -21.56 -13.57
N LEU A 411 -2.19 -22.89 -13.65
CA LEU A 411 -1.03 -23.78 -13.62
C LEU A 411 -0.14 -23.61 -14.86
N THR A 412 -0.70 -23.19 -15.99
CA THR A 412 0.02 -23.13 -17.28
C THR A 412 0.38 -21.71 -17.72
N CYS A 413 -0.18 -20.68 -17.08
CA CYS A 413 0.13 -19.30 -17.42
C CYS A 413 1.57 -18.92 -16.99
N PRO A 414 2.20 -17.93 -17.65
CA PRO A 414 3.56 -17.51 -17.31
C PRO A 414 3.72 -17.15 -15.82
N THR A 415 4.94 -17.32 -15.29
CA THR A 415 5.25 -17.13 -13.86
C THR A 415 5.22 -15.66 -13.41
N ARG A 416 5.06 -14.71 -14.34
CA ARG A 416 4.74 -13.32 -14.00
C ARG A 416 3.41 -13.18 -13.23
N PHE A 417 2.51 -14.16 -13.32
CA PHE A 417 1.23 -14.19 -12.61
C PHE A 417 1.30 -14.93 -11.25
N GLY A 418 2.51 -15.24 -10.76
CA GLY A 418 2.74 -16.04 -9.55
C GLY A 418 3.44 -17.36 -9.88
N LYS A 419 3.36 -18.35 -8.98
CA LYS A 419 4.07 -19.64 -9.06
C LYS A 419 5.60 -19.47 -9.02
N VAL A 420 6.03 -18.45 -8.28
CA VAL A 420 7.44 -18.19 -7.97
C VAL A 420 7.71 -18.71 -6.57
N MET A 421 8.57 -19.71 -6.48
CA MET A 421 8.96 -20.34 -5.23
C MET A 421 10.00 -19.47 -4.53
N SER A 422 9.62 -18.89 -3.41
CA SER A 422 10.45 -17.94 -2.66
C SER A 422 11.59 -18.62 -1.89
N GLY A 423 11.48 -19.93 -1.63
CA GLY A 423 12.40 -20.65 -0.76
C GLY A 423 12.18 -20.36 0.73
N VAL A 424 11.16 -19.56 1.09
CA VAL A 424 10.73 -19.37 2.49
C VAL A 424 10.24 -20.73 3.00
N GLU A 425 10.96 -21.30 3.96
CA GLU A 425 10.53 -22.55 4.61
C GLU A 425 9.13 -22.34 5.21
N GLY A 426 8.16 -23.18 4.80
CA GLY A 426 6.81 -23.18 5.35
C GLY A 426 5.76 -22.31 4.64
N ASP A 427 6.04 -21.73 3.45
CA ASP A 427 5.01 -20.98 2.70
C ASP A 427 3.89 -21.88 2.11
N GLY A 428 4.10 -23.19 2.08
CA GLY A 428 3.14 -24.21 1.61
C GLY A 428 2.79 -24.12 0.13
N ARG A 429 3.42 -23.21 -0.63
CA ARG A 429 3.04 -22.93 -2.03
C ARG A 429 3.33 -24.11 -2.95
N SER A 430 4.46 -24.80 -2.76
CA SER A 430 4.81 -25.99 -3.57
C SER A 430 3.77 -27.08 -3.40
N GLU A 431 3.44 -27.40 -2.14
CA GLU A 431 2.45 -28.43 -1.81
C GLU A 431 1.07 -28.06 -2.37
N ALA A 432 0.66 -26.80 -2.26
CA ALA A 432 -0.59 -26.33 -2.84
C ALA A 432 -0.61 -26.47 -4.38
N LEU A 433 0.49 -26.13 -5.07
CA LEU A 433 0.63 -26.28 -6.52
C LEU A 433 0.57 -27.75 -6.95
N GLU A 434 1.27 -28.64 -6.25
CA GLU A 434 1.24 -30.09 -6.50
C GLU A 434 -0.18 -30.67 -6.33
N LYS A 435 -0.87 -30.28 -5.24
CA LYS A 435 -2.26 -30.68 -5.00
C LYS A 435 -3.20 -30.16 -6.09
N MET A 436 -3.04 -28.90 -6.49
CA MET A 436 -3.81 -28.29 -7.58
C MET A 436 -3.53 -28.98 -8.92
N GLU A 437 -2.30 -29.34 -9.23
CA GLU A 437 -1.93 -30.06 -10.44
C GLU A 437 -2.54 -31.46 -10.48
N ALA A 438 -2.50 -32.19 -9.36
CA ALA A 438 -3.13 -33.51 -9.24
C ALA A 438 -4.63 -33.45 -9.57
N ILE A 439 -5.33 -32.43 -9.06
CA ILE A 439 -6.75 -32.20 -9.38
C ILE A 439 -6.96 -31.79 -10.83
N SER A 440 -6.11 -30.92 -11.38
CA SER A 440 -6.18 -30.52 -12.78
C SER A 440 -6.06 -31.73 -13.72
N ARG A 441 -5.14 -32.66 -13.43
CA ARG A 441 -5.01 -33.93 -14.17
C ARG A 441 -6.25 -34.81 -14.03
N HIS A 442 -6.81 -34.93 -12.82
CA HIS A 442 -8.05 -35.69 -12.59
C HIS A 442 -9.25 -35.11 -13.36
N LEU A 443 -9.26 -33.78 -13.56
CA LEU A 443 -10.28 -33.08 -14.37
C LEU A 443 -10.02 -33.15 -15.89
N GLY A 444 -8.97 -33.85 -16.32
CA GLY A 444 -8.68 -34.15 -17.73
C GLY A 444 -7.57 -33.30 -18.36
N SER A 445 -6.85 -32.47 -17.59
CA SER A 445 -5.71 -31.72 -18.12
C SER A 445 -4.49 -32.62 -18.36
N THR A 446 -3.79 -32.40 -19.46
CA THR A 446 -2.51 -33.06 -19.79
C THR A 446 -1.31 -32.12 -19.68
N LYS A 447 -1.54 -30.86 -19.29
CA LYS A 447 -0.50 -29.83 -19.24
C LYS A 447 0.24 -29.90 -17.90
N ALA A 448 1.54 -29.63 -17.94
CA ALA A 448 2.37 -29.53 -16.74
C ALA A 448 2.31 -28.12 -16.14
N THR A 449 2.49 -28.05 -14.83
CA THR A 449 2.60 -26.78 -14.11
C THR A 449 3.87 -26.05 -14.50
N VAL A 450 3.73 -24.76 -14.81
CA VAL A 450 4.85 -23.85 -15.06
C VAL A 450 5.17 -23.14 -13.74
N GLN A 451 6.39 -23.28 -13.25
CA GLN A 451 6.85 -22.66 -12.01
C GLN A 451 8.27 -22.12 -12.17
N ASP A 452 8.64 -21.17 -11.32
CA ASP A 452 9.97 -20.57 -11.28
C ASP A 452 10.49 -20.51 -9.85
N HIS A 453 11.79 -20.31 -9.67
CA HIS A 453 12.41 -20.13 -8.38
C HIS A 453 12.90 -18.68 -8.24
N LEU A 454 12.53 -18.05 -7.12
CA LEU A 454 13.04 -16.74 -6.79
C LEU A 454 14.54 -16.86 -6.48
N ASN A 455 15.33 -16.00 -7.09
CA ASN A 455 16.72 -15.77 -6.71
C ASN A 455 16.81 -14.39 -6.07
N PRO A 456 16.41 -14.24 -4.80
CA PRO A 456 16.45 -12.94 -4.13
C PRO A 456 17.89 -12.48 -3.93
N PRO A 457 18.14 -11.15 -3.89
CA PRO A 457 19.45 -10.61 -3.55
C PRO A 457 19.88 -11.04 -2.15
N ASP A 458 21.19 -11.22 -1.98
CA ASP A 458 21.80 -11.51 -0.69
C ASP A 458 21.85 -10.26 0.18
N MET A 459 21.59 -10.42 1.48
CA MET A 459 21.72 -9.37 2.49
C MET A 459 22.50 -9.86 3.71
N LEU A 460 23.29 -8.97 4.29
CA LEU A 460 24.06 -9.22 5.50
C LEU A 460 23.21 -8.90 6.73
N GLY A 461 22.57 -9.93 7.31
CA GLY A 461 21.86 -9.81 8.58
C GLY A 461 20.49 -9.13 8.44
N TYR A 462 19.43 -9.95 8.33
CA TYR A 462 18.06 -9.45 8.22
C TYR A 462 17.62 -8.72 9.50
N ASP A 463 18.00 -9.25 10.66
CA ASP A 463 17.70 -8.62 11.95
C ASP A 463 18.29 -7.22 12.06
N GLU A 464 19.55 -7.02 11.64
CA GLU A 464 20.19 -5.70 11.66
C GLU A 464 19.50 -4.72 10.70
N TYR A 465 19.07 -5.18 9.51
CA TYR A 465 18.29 -4.38 8.57
C TYR A 465 16.94 -3.97 9.17
N MET A 466 16.21 -4.90 9.75
CA MET A 466 14.91 -4.64 10.37
C MET A 466 15.03 -3.73 11.60
N HIS A 467 16.09 -3.87 12.38
CA HIS A 467 16.38 -2.97 13.49
C HIS A 467 16.65 -1.54 13.02
N ALA A 468 17.47 -1.35 11.98
CA ALA A 468 17.72 -0.04 11.40
C ALA A 468 16.43 0.60 10.83
N HIS A 469 15.59 -0.19 10.18
CA HIS A 469 14.27 0.24 9.70
C HIS A 469 13.36 0.65 10.87
N THR A 470 13.39 -0.13 11.95
CA THR A 470 12.64 0.14 13.17
C THR A 470 13.07 1.45 13.83
N GLU A 471 14.37 1.72 13.94
CA GLU A 471 14.88 2.99 14.49
C GLU A 471 14.44 4.19 13.64
N LEU A 472 14.51 4.07 12.30
CA LEU A 472 13.95 5.07 11.40
C LEU A 472 12.45 5.25 11.64
N HIS A 473 11.72 4.16 11.89
CA HIS A 473 10.30 4.22 12.14
C HIS A 473 9.98 4.88 13.50
N ARG A 474 10.78 4.66 14.55
CA ARG A 474 10.64 5.33 15.86
C ARG A 474 10.79 6.84 15.73
N ASP A 475 11.74 7.30 14.93
CA ASP A 475 11.88 8.73 14.60
C ASP A 475 10.65 9.27 13.83
N TRP A 476 9.95 8.39 13.12
CA TRP A 476 8.80 8.74 12.28
C TRP A 476 7.43 8.62 12.98
N LYS A 477 7.34 7.95 14.14
CA LYS A 477 6.12 7.65 14.93
C LYS A 477 5.30 8.87 15.40
N LYS A 478 5.79 10.10 15.21
CA LYS A 478 4.96 11.29 15.49
C LYS A 478 3.89 11.40 14.40
N ILE A 479 2.62 11.42 14.82
CA ILE A 479 1.36 11.66 14.07
C ILE A 479 1.50 12.72 12.95
N THR A 480 2.52 13.57 13.04
CA THR A 480 2.92 14.52 12.03
C THR A 480 3.35 13.90 10.70
N PHE A 481 3.64 12.59 10.53
CA PHE A 481 4.16 12.10 9.23
C PHE A 481 3.23 12.41 8.04
N LEU A 482 1.93 12.15 8.17
CA LEU A 482 0.96 12.44 7.11
C LEU A 482 0.84 13.95 6.87
N GLU A 483 0.91 14.74 7.95
CA GLU A 483 0.90 16.21 7.88
C GLU A 483 2.20 16.75 7.26
N ASP A 484 3.32 16.08 7.53
CA ASP A 484 4.65 16.39 7.02
C ASP A 484 4.72 16.04 5.54
N GLN A 485 4.14 14.90 5.11
CA GLN A 485 4.04 14.51 3.71
C GLN A 485 3.12 15.45 2.91
N ASP A 486 1.94 15.81 3.45
CA ASP A 486 1.05 16.78 2.82
C ASP A 486 1.73 18.16 2.72
N GLN A 487 2.36 18.63 3.80
CA GLN A 487 3.08 19.88 3.81
C GLN A 487 4.27 19.87 2.84
N THR A 488 5.06 18.79 2.81
CA THR A 488 6.16 18.61 1.85
C THR A 488 5.66 18.60 0.41
N GLY A 489 4.51 17.98 0.13
CA GLY A 489 3.86 18.06 -1.19
C GLY A 489 3.47 19.49 -1.56
N ARG A 490 2.90 20.26 -0.62
CA ARG A 490 2.59 21.69 -0.82
C ARG A 490 3.85 22.53 -1.03
N MET A 491 4.92 22.25 -0.30
CA MET A 491 6.22 22.90 -0.46
C MET A 491 6.78 22.67 -1.86
N TRP A 492 6.68 21.44 -2.38
CA TRP A 492 7.06 21.16 -3.75
C TRP A 492 6.18 21.88 -4.77
N ILE A 493 4.85 21.83 -4.62
CA ILE A 493 3.92 22.53 -5.53
C ILE A 493 4.25 24.02 -5.59
N LEU A 494 4.42 24.66 -4.44
CA LEU A 494 4.72 26.09 -4.37
C LEU A 494 6.08 26.40 -5.04
N ARG A 495 7.09 25.53 -4.86
CA ARG A 495 8.39 25.66 -5.53
C ARG A 495 8.26 25.60 -7.05
N VAL A 496 7.46 24.67 -7.58
CA VAL A 496 7.18 24.53 -9.01
C VAL A 496 6.36 25.72 -9.53
N LYS A 497 5.35 26.17 -8.77
CA LYS A 497 4.50 27.29 -9.15
C LYS A 497 5.26 28.62 -9.21
N ILE A 498 6.19 28.87 -8.28
CA ILE A 498 7.05 30.05 -8.37
C ILE A 498 7.80 30.06 -9.70
N ASP A 499 8.35 28.93 -10.15
CA ASP A 499 9.05 28.87 -11.43
C ASP A 499 8.13 29.02 -12.64
N SER A 500 6.94 28.43 -12.59
CA SER A 500 5.95 28.49 -13.66
C SER A 500 5.31 29.88 -13.80
N TRP A 501 4.93 30.50 -12.67
CA TRP A 501 4.28 31.82 -12.66
C TRP A 501 5.22 32.97 -12.96
N SER A 502 6.52 32.78 -12.71
CA SER A 502 7.53 33.78 -13.01
C SER A 502 8.12 33.62 -14.41
N HIS A 503 7.48 32.86 -15.29
CA HIS A 503 7.90 32.73 -16.68
C HIS A 503 7.84 34.11 -17.37
N GLY A 504 8.96 34.53 -17.98
CA GLY A 504 9.11 35.87 -18.57
C GLY A 504 9.54 36.97 -17.58
N VAL A 505 9.71 36.66 -16.30
CA VAL A 505 10.33 37.55 -15.30
C VAL A 505 11.86 37.39 -15.34
N GLU A 506 12.58 38.47 -15.02
CA GLU A 506 14.04 38.47 -14.94
C GLU A 506 14.55 37.39 -13.96
N GLU A 507 15.57 36.62 -14.37
CA GLU A 507 16.04 35.47 -13.60
C GLU A 507 16.57 35.85 -12.20
N SER A 508 17.11 37.06 -12.03
CA SER A 508 17.54 37.59 -10.73
C SER A 508 16.37 37.66 -9.72
N ILE A 509 15.21 38.14 -10.16
CA ILE A 509 13.98 38.21 -9.36
C ILE A 509 13.44 36.80 -9.10
N ARG A 510 13.50 35.92 -10.10
CA ARG A 510 13.09 34.51 -9.95
C ARG A 510 13.95 33.80 -8.91
N GLN A 511 15.27 34.01 -8.96
CA GLN A 511 16.21 33.44 -8.00
C GLN A 511 15.96 33.98 -6.59
N ARG A 512 15.80 35.30 -6.42
CA ARG A 512 15.42 35.89 -5.14
C ARG A 512 14.15 35.27 -4.54
N ASN A 513 13.13 35.03 -5.36
CA ASN A 513 11.88 34.39 -4.90
C ASN A 513 12.09 32.93 -4.47
N ARG A 514 12.98 32.19 -5.14
CA ARG A 514 13.37 30.83 -4.70
C ARG A 514 14.12 30.86 -3.39
N ASP A 515 15.01 31.83 -3.20
CA ASP A 515 15.81 31.95 -1.98
C ASP A 515 14.93 32.31 -0.77
N LEU A 516 13.99 33.25 -0.93
CA LEU A 516 12.98 33.56 0.09
C LEU A 516 12.11 32.34 0.42
N LEU A 517 11.76 31.54 -0.59
CA LEU A 517 10.99 30.32 -0.39
C LEU A 517 11.80 29.27 0.38
N ASN A 518 13.07 29.07 0.03
CA ASN A 518 13.97 28.17 0.73
C ASN A 518 14.17 28.60 2.19
N GLU A 519 14.31 29.90 2.44
CA GLU A 519 14.42 30.44 3.80
C GLU A 519 13.15 30.16 4.61
N ALA A 520 11.97 30.38 4.01
CA ALA A 520 10.70 30.04 4.64
C ALA A 520 10.59 28.55 4.97
N TYR A 521 11.09 27.67 4.09
CA TYR A 521 11.09 26.23 4.30
C TYR A 521 12.04 25.78 5.42
N ARG A 522 13.19 26.42 5.56
CA ARG A 522 14.14 26.16 6.66
C ARG A 522 13.57 26.52 8.05
N ARG A 523 12.54 27.37 8.12
CA ARG A 523 11.83 27.70 9.37
C ARG A 523 10.77 26.67 9.77
N LEU A 524 10.45 25.72 8.89
CA LEU A 524 9.57 24.59 9.22
C LEU A 524 10.31 23.55 10.07
N PRO A 525 9.58 22.65 10.78
CA PRO A 525 10.20 21.54 11.48
C PRO A 525 11.25 20.82 10.62
N PRO A 526 12.47 20.54 11.13
CA PRO A 526 13.58 19.98 10.35
C PRO A 526 13.20 18.73 9.56
N ARG A 527 12.31 17.90 10.10
CA ARG A 527 11.75 16.72 9.44
C ARG A 527 11.03 17.04 8.11
N ARG A 528 10.25 18.12 8.04
CA ARG A 528 9.53 18.54 6.83
C ARG A 528 10.48 19.06 5.76
N TYR A 529 11.49 19.81 6.19
CA TYR A 529 12.54 20.29 5.30
C TYR A 529 13.36 19.11 4.75
N LEU A 530 13.73 18.15 5.60
CA LEU A 530 14.42 16.92 5.18
C LEU A 530 13.59 16.12 4.18
N LEU A 531 12.29 15.91 4.44
CA LEU A 531 11.38 15.24 3.51
C LEU A 531 11.25 16.00 2.18
N PHE A 532 11.21 17.33 2.22
CA PHE A 532 11.21 18.18 1.02
C PHE A 532 12.50 18.06 0.23
N VAL A 533 13.66 18.08 0.89
CA VAL A 533 14.96 17.88 0.24
C VAL A 533 15.04 16.49 -0.39
N LYS A 534 14.58 15.44 0.31
CA LYS A 534 14.47 14.08 -0.23
C LYS A 534 13.57 14.04 -1.46
N LEU A 535 12.41 14.70 -1.42
CA LEU A 535 11.49 14.80 -2.54
C LEU A 535 12.12 15.53 -3.74
N CYS A 536 12.78 16.67 -3.51
CA CYS A 536 13.50 17.39 -4.55
C CYS A 536 14.62 16.55 -5.17
N ARG A 537 15.42 15.86 -4.35
CA ARG A 537 16.47 14.95 -4.82
C ARG A 537 15.89 13.84 -5.68
N GLY A 538 14.81 13.21 -5.21
CA GLY A 538 14.04 12.21 -5.93
C GLY A 538 13.65 12.66 -7.34
N VAL A 539 12.98 13.81 -7.43
CA VAL A 539 12.48 14.35 -8.70
C VAL A 539 13.59 14.83 -9.65
N ILE A 540 14.64 15.46 -9.11
CA ILE A 540 15.62 16.22 -9.91
C ILE A 540 16.83 15.36 -10.28
N VAL A 541 17.33 14.53 -9.36
CA VAL A 541 18.53 13.71 -9.62
C VAL A 541 18.18 12.50 -10.47
N TYR A 542 17.01 11.91 -10.25
CA TYR A 542 16.60 10.67 -10.91
C TYR A 542 15.57 10.91 -12.01
N GLY A 543 15.13 12.15 -12.20
CA GLY A 543 13.95 12.44 -13.02
C GLY A 543 12.71 11.73 -12.44
N LEU A 544 11.57 11.83 -13.12
CA LEU A 544 10.41 10.97 -12.81
C LEU A 544 10.68 9.48 -13.15
N SER A 545 11.92 9.08 -13.45
CA SER A 545 12.30 7.76 -13.95
C SER A 545 13.39 7.14 -13.06
N ILE A 546 12.94 6.43 -12.03
CA ILE A 546 13.78 5.85 -10.96
C ILE A 546 14.42 4.49 -11.37
N ALA A 547 14.49 4.17 -12.68
CA ALA A 547 14.96 2.88 -13.18
C ALA A 547 16.41 2.52 -12.85
N ASP A 548 17.26 3.51 -12.57
CA ASP A 548 18.70 3.30 -12.39
C ASP A 548 19.19 3.52 -10.94
N CYS A 549 18.29 3.48 -9.95
CA CYS A 549 18.61 3.88 -8.58
C CYS A 549 18.76 2.71 -7.60
N ASP A 550 19.85 2.75 -6.84
CA ASP A 550 20.08 1.91 -5.66
C ASP A 550 19.14 2.31 -4.50
N PRO A 551 18.25 1.42 -4.01
CA PRO A 551 17.29 1.69 -2.94
C PRO A 551 17.93 2.22 -1.66
N ASP A 552 19.15 1.77 -1.32
CA ASP A 552 19.87 2.23 -0.13
C ASP A 552 20.30 3.69 -0.26
N ARG A 553 20.58 4.17 -1.48
CA ARG A 553 20.90 5.58 -1.75
C ARG A 553 19.68 6.49 -1.76
N VAL A 554 18.50 5.93 -1.99
CA VAL A 554 17.22 6.66 -2.04
C VAL A 554 16.65 6.84 -0.63
N LEU A 555 16.71 5.80 0.20
CA LEU A 555 16.25 5.83 1.59
C LEU A 555 17.28 6.46 2.54
N SER A 556 18.58 6.24 2.29
CA SER A 556 19.69 6.87 3.01
C SER A 556 20.50 7.79 2.08
N GLY A 557 20.11 9.06 2.09
CA GLY A 557 20.81 10.09 1.35
C GLY A 557 21.97 10.70 2.13
N PRO A 558 22.87 11.44 1.46
CA PRO A 558 23.87 12.25 2.15
C PRO A 558 23.25 13.20 3.20
N GLU A 559 22.02 13.66 2.98
CA GLU A 559 21.22 14.44 3.93
C GLU A 559 20.96 13.70 5.26
N ASP A 560 20.81 12.37 5.26
CA ASP A 560 20.58 11.58 6.47
C ASP A 560 21.86 11.39 7.29
N ALA A 561 23.02 11.40 6.65
CA ALA A 561 24.30 11.34 7.35
C ALA A 561 24.70 12.70 7.96
N ILE A 562 24.26 13.81 7.34
CA ILE A 562 24.34 15.16 7.90
C ILE A 562 23.36 15.28 9.08
N ALA A 563 22.10 14.87 8.91
CA ALA A 563 21.07 14.94 9.95
C ALA A 563 21.41 14.09 11.19
N ARG A 564 22.08 12.95 11.00
CA ARG A 564 22.56 12.07 12.09
C ARG A 564 23.87 12.53 12.75
N GLY A 565 24.36 13.73 12.42
CA GLY A 565 25.56 14.30 13.04
C GLY A 565 26.89 13.63 12.65
N LYS A 566 26.86 12.56 11.84
CA LYS A 566 28.04 11.76 11.45
C LYS A 566 29.13 12.59 10.74
N TYR A 567 28.74 13.72 10.14
CA TYR A 567 29.63 14.63 9.45
C TYR A 567 29.58 16.08 9.97
N GLN A 568 28.95 16.35 11.12
CA GLN A 568 28.72 17.71 11.63
C GLN A 568 30.03 18.43 12.00
N ALA A 569 31.01 17.72 12.56
CA ALA A 569 32.37 18.24 12.79
C ALA A 569 33.13 18.56 11.48
N ARG A 570 32.73 17.96 10.35
CA ARG A 570 33.38 18.12 9.04
C ARG A 570 32.73 19.23 8.19
N ILE A 571 31.50 19.63 8.53
CA ILE A 571 30.83 20.83 7.97
C ILE A 571 31.46 22.10 8.53
N GLN A 572 31.85 22.11 9.82
CA GLN A 572 32.57 23.25 10.43
C GLN A 572 33.89 23.57 9.71
N GLU A 573 34.58 22.57 9.17
CA GLU A 573 35.80 22.79 8.38
C GLU A 573 35.50 23.48 7.04
N ILE A 574 34.34 23.19 6.42
CA ILE A 574 33.90 23.85 5.19
C ILE A 574 33.44 25.27 5.48
N GLU A 575 32.74 25.48 6.59
CA GLU A 575 32.37 26.82 7.08
C GLU A 575 33.61 27.66 7.39
N GLU A 576 34.65 27.06 7.98
CA GLU A 576 35.93 27.73 8.21
C GLU A 576 36.66 28.03 6.90
N VAL A 577 36.65 27.11 5.92
CA VAL A 577 37.20 27.38 4.58
C VAL A 577 36.42 28.50 3.88
N ALA A 578 35.10 28.54 4.00
CA ALA A 578 34.28 29.62 3.47
C ALA A 578 34.61 30.96 4.15
N ARG A 579 34.72 30.97 5.47
CA ARG A 579 35.09 32.16 6.25
C ARG A 579 36.48 32.69 5.90
N GLN A 580 37.48 31.80 5.80
CA GLN A 580 38.84 32.18 5.42
C GLN A 580 38.92 32.66 3.98
N THR A 581 38.19 32.01 3.08
CA THR A 581 38.10 32.42 1.67
C THR A 581 37.43 33.78 1.52
N GLN A 582 36.36 34.04 2.28
CA GLN A 582 35.68 35.32 2.31
C GLN A 582 36.59 36.44 2.83
N LEU A 583 37.34 36.17 3.90
CA LEU A 583 38.35 37.09 4.42
C LEU A 583 39.48 37.35 3.42
N GLU A 584 39.91 36.32 2.69
CA GLU A 584 40.92 36.43 1.63
C GLU A 584 40.42 37.30 0.46
N ILE A 585 39.20 37.08 -0.02
CA ILE A 585 38.56 37.87 -1.10
C ILE A 585 38.39 39.34 -0.70
N LEU A 586 38.01 39.61 0.56
CA LEU A 586 37.90 40.96 1.09
C LEU A 586 39.28 41.62 1.23
N ARG A 587 40.26 40.90 1.78
CA ARG A 587 41.63 41.41 2.01
C ARG A 587 42.37 41.70 0.71
N THR A 588 42.19 40.85 -0.30
CA THR A 588 42.83 40.97 -1.62
C THR A 588 42.05 41.85 -2.58
N ARG A 589 40.86 42.34 -2.19
CA ARG A 589 39.98 43.15 -3.04
C ARG A 589 39.67 42.48 -4.37
N GLN A 590 39.63 41.15 -4.40
CA GLN A 590 39.29 40.38 -5.61
C GLN A 590 37.87 40.67 -6.11
N HIS A 591 37.00 41.16 -5.25
CA HIS A 591 35.65 41.62 -5.59
C HIS A 591 35.63 43.02 -6.27
N GLU A 592 36.75 43.76 -6.26
CA GLU A 592 36.94 45.08 -6.89
C GLU A 592 37.65 44.99 -8.26
N THR A 593 38.36 43.89 -8.56
CA THR A 593 39.14 43.75 -9.81
C THR A 593 38.23 43.49 -11.02
N ASN A 594 38.24 44.42 -11.98
CA ASN A 594 37.40 44.44 -13.19
C ASN A 594 38.11 43.80 -14.40
N GLU A 595 38.96 42.78 -14.18
CA GLU A 595 39.95 42.30 -15.16
C GLU A 595 39.39 41.40 -16.29
N TYR A 596 38.07 41.20 -16.39
CA TYR A 596 37.47 40.38 -17.46
C TYR A 596 36.62 41.17 -18.47
N ARG A 597 37.05 42.38 -18.85
CA ARG A 597 36.46 43.11 -19.98
C ARG A 597 36.98 42.57 -21.32
N LEU A 598 36.13 41.88 -22.09
CA LEU A 598 36.32 41.83 -23.55
C LEU A 598 35.95 43.20 -24.15
N PRO A 599 36.72 43.76 -25.11
CA PRO A 599 36.38 45.02 -25.75
C PRO A 599 35.10 44.86 -26.59
N GLY A 600 33.99 45.46 -26.17
CA GLY A 600 32.79 45.66 -27.00
C GLY A 600 31.47 45.05 -26.54
N SER A 601 31.32 44.53 -25.31
CA SER A 601 30.04 44.02 -24.80
C SER A 601 29.28 45.04 -23.93
N TRP A 602 27.94 44.88 -23.88
CA TRP A 602 26.96 45.59 -23.06
C TRP A 602 27.31 45.57 -21.55
N PRO A 603 26.69 46.42 -20.68
CA PRO A 603 27.05 46.51 -19.27
C PRO A 603 26.97 45.12 -18.60
N THR A 604 28.09 44.61 -18.10
CA THR A 604 28.13 43.30 -17.44
C THR A 604 27.35 43.32 -16.12
N MET A 605 26.78 42.16 -15.76
CA MET A 605 26.00 41.96 -14.52
C MET A 605 26.74 42.36 -13.24
N ALA A 606 28.06 42.50 -13.28
CA ALA A 606 28.87 43.07 -12.21
C ALA A 606 28.37 44.44 -11.73
N SER A 607 27.69 45.23 -12.58
CA SER A 607 27.09 46.51 -12.20
C SER A 607 25.81 46.42 -11.34
N PHE A 608 25.21 45.23 -11.22
CA PHE A 608 23.95 44.98 -10.49
C PHE A 608 24.14 44.26 -9.15
N LEU A 609 25.32 43.70 -8.90
CA LEU A 609 25.66 43.01 -7.66
C LEU A 609 26.33 43.96 -6.68
N ASP A 610 25.84 44.00 -5.45
CA ASP A 610 26.51 44.72 -4.37
C ASP A 610 27.81 44.02 -3.93
N GLU A 611 28.61 44.71 -3.13
CA GLU A 611 29.91 44.20 -2.65
C GLU A 611 29.76 42.86 -1.93
N GLY A 612 28.71 42.71 -1.11
CA GLY A 612 28.43 41.50 -0.37
C GLY A 612 28.07 40.33 -1.29
N GLU A 613 27.25 40.56 -2.30
CA GLU A 613 26.84 39.55 -3.28
C GLU A 613 28.01 39.07 -4.14
N ARG A 614 28.93 39.97 -4.53
CA ARG A 614 30.15 39.60 -5.26
C ARG A 614 31.09 38.77 -4.41
N VAL A 615 31.30 39.18 -3.16
CA VAL A 615 32.12 38.47 -2.19
C VAL A 615 31.54 37.08 -1.92
N GLU A 616 30.22 36.98 -1.78
CA GLU A 616 29.53 35.71 -1.58
C GLU A 616 29.67 34.76 -2.77
N LEU A 617 29.48 35.23 -4.00
CA LEU A 617 29.60 34.41 -5.21
C LEU A 617 31.04 33.90 -5.42
N LEU A 618 32.03 34.78 -5.22
CA LEU A 618 33.45 34.39 -5.25
C LEU A 618 33.76 33.37 -4.16
N THR A 619 33.21 33.55 -2.96
CA THR A 619 33.36 32.61 -1.84
C THR A 619 32.76 31.25 -2.20
N ARG A 620 31.53 31.20 -2.72
CA ARG A 620 30.88 29.94 -3.14
C ARG A 620 31.68 29.20 -4.22
N ARG A 621 32.20 29.92 -5.22
CA ARG A 621 33.05 29.33 -6.29
C ARG A 621 34.33 28.74 -5.73
N ALA A 622 35.05 29.49 -4.91
CA ALA A 622 36.30 29.05 -4.32
C ALA A 622 36.09 27.90 -3.32
N VAL A 623 35.00 27.93 -2.54
CA VAL A 623 34.61 26.86 -1.63
C VAL A 623 34.24 25.60 -2.41
N ARG A 624 33.50 25.68 -3.52
CA ARG A 624 33.20 24.52 -4.38
C ARG A 624 34.46 23.84 -4.90
N ILE A 625 35.42 24.62 -5.41
CA ILE A 625 36.71 24.09 -5.90
C ILE A 625 37.48 23.40 -4.76
N ARG A 626 37.44 23.98 -3.55
CA ARG A 626 38.12 23.44 -2.37
C ARG A 626 37.35 22.33 -1.67
N PHE A 627 36.04 22.19 -1.90
CA PHE A 627 35.14 21.28 -1.18
C PHE A 627 35.59 19.82 -1.29
N LYS A 628 35.85 19.38 -2.53
CA LYS A 628 36.36 18.03 -2.77
C LYS A 628 37.72 17.80 -2.15
N LEU A 629 38.60 18.80 -2.16
CA LEU A 629 39.95 18.71 -1.58
C LEU A 629 39.89 18.58 -0.06
N VAL A 630 39.05 19.39 0.60
CA VAL A 630 38.89 19.41 2.06
C VAL A 630 38.34 18.08 2.58
N LEU A 631 37.48 17.42 1.80
CA LEU A 631 36.79 16.20 2.21
C LEU A 631 37.32 14.91 1.55
N LYS A 632 38.28 14.99 0.61
CA LYS A 632 38.74 13.87 -0.25
C LYS A 632 39.20 12.63 0.52
N GLU A 633 39.80 12.84 1.69
CA GLU A 633 40.36 11.80 2.57
C GLU A 633 39.46 11.50 3.77
N LYS A 634 38.38 12.27 3.93
CA LYS A 634 37.50 12.23 5.10
C LYS A 634 36.13 11.66 4.76
N VAL A 635 35.72 11.68 3.50
CA VAL A 635 34.41 11.22 3.02
C VAL A 635 34.62 10.27 1.85
N GLU A 636 33.88 9.16 1.84
CA GLU A 636 33.91 8.22 0.73
C GLU A 636 33.62 8.93 -0.60
N ARG A 637 34.39 8.60 -1.62
CA ARG A 637 34.41 9.32 -2.90
C ARG A 637 33.02 9.49 -3.53
N GLY A 638 32.20 8.43 -3.52
CA GLY A 638 30.84 8.47 -4.06
C GLY A 638 29.86 9.33 -3.24
N VAL A 639 30.06 9.39 -1.92
CA VAL A 639 29.29 10.26 -1.02
C VAL A 639 29.71 11.72 -1.19
N LEU A 640 31.02 11.96 -1.40
CA LEU A 640 31.58 13.28 -1.64
C LEU A 640 31.10 13.91 -2.94
N ASP A 641 31.04 13.14 -4.03
CA ASP A 641 30.49 13.59 -5.31
C ASP A 641 28.99 13.95 -5.19
N SER A 642 28.22 13.13 -4.47
CA SER A 642 26.79 13.39 -4.22
C SER A 642 26.57 14.61 -3.31
N LEU A 643 27.42 14.79 -2.31
CA LEU A 643 27.39 15.95 -1.40
C LEU A 643 27.74 17.24 -2.14
N GLU A 644 28.77 17.24 -2.99
CA GLU A 644 29.13 18.42 -3.78
C GLU A 644 27.98 18.84 -4.67
N LYS A 645 27.39 17.88 -5.41
CA LYS A 645 26.25 18.14 -6.27
C LYS A 645 25.05 18.68 -5.46
N SER A 646 24.69 17.99 -4.36
CA SER A 646 23.59 18.38 -3.47
C SER A 646 23.77 19.79 -2.91
N LEU A 647 24.98 20.12 -2.45
CA LEU A 647 25.29 21.38 -1.79
C LEU A 647 25.43 22.53 -2.79
N PHE A 648 26.22 22.37 -3.85
CA PHE A 648 26.63 23.46 -4.74
C PHE A 648 25.80 23.62 -6.00
N ASP A 649 24.98 22.63 -6.36
CA ASP A 649 24.06 22.77 -7.48
C ASP A 649 22.63 23.08 -7.01
N PHE A 650 22.28 22.77 -5.76
CA PHE A 650 20.89 22.87 -5.29
C PHE A 650 20.68 23.68 -4.01
N ALA A 651 21.49 23.47 -2.96
CA ALA A 651 21.31 24.20 -1.69
C ALA A 651 21.97 25.58 -1.68
N TYR A 652 23.12 25.70 -2.37
CA TYR A 652 23.96 26.88 -2.53
C TYR A 652 24.50 26.92 -3.97
N PRO A 653 23.63 27.20 -4.97
CA PRO A 653 24.00 27.16 -6.38
C PRO A 653 25.23 28.02 -6.65
N THR A 654 26.22 27.42 -7.28
CA THR A 654 27.46 28.08 -7.69
C THR A 654 27.36 28.40 -9.17
N PRO A 655 27.85 29.55 -9.60
CA PRO A 655 28.02 29.86 -11.00
C PRO A 655 28.67 28.74 -11.84
N PRO A 656 28.27 28.58 -13.12
CA PRO A 656 28.97 27.72 -14.06
C PRO A 656 30.48 28.00 -14.09
N GLN A 657 31.32 27.00 -14.36
CA GLN A 657 32.78 27.18 -14.32
C GLN A 657 33.30 28.16 -15.39
N ASP A 658 32.54 28.30 -16.49
CA ASP A 658 32.71 29.23 -17.59
C ASP A 658 32.07 30.61 -17.34
N TRP A 659 31.52 30.86 -16.13
CA TRP A 659 31.04 32.18 -15.72
C TRP A 659 32.23 33.10 -15.39
N HIS A 660 32.38 34.16 -16.17
CA HIS A 660 33.29 35.26 -15.93
C HIS A 660 32.50 36.43 -15.32
N LEU A 661 32.94 36.91 -14.14
CA LEU A 661 32.35 38.07 -13.45
C LEU A 661 32.79 39.39 -14.10
#